data_AF-A0A4Z1J6Z1-F1
#
_entry.id   AF-A0A4Z1J6Z1-F1
#
_cell.length_a   1.000
_cell.length_b   1.000
_cell.length_c   1.000
_cell.angle_alpha   90.00
_cell.angle_beta   90.00
_cell.angle_gamma   90.00
#
_symmetry.space_group_name_H-M   'P 1'
#
loop_
_entity.id
_entity.type
_entity.pdbx_description
1 polymer ?
#
loop_
_entity_poly.entity_id
_entity_poly.type
_entity_poly.pdbx_seq_one_letter_code
_entity_poly.pdbx_strand_id
1 'polypeptide(L)'
;MQCSNQNGNAVDTCPQAQPIFSSQKERISGVVDLRNFLESIAHMRSNEEKTTYCFETLEALDANKDDIFEYMNTVFKILKSNPDWWKDKYTAETLDNQLLYFRLGTEQNIPRIRKRRIERINYIKARWSKYEGVCSWVEDSSQTSNFLFHLGRVAKKFPHYPDALHRLNDALIQRLLTSKKGSRNGKRLQGSDCERAINSEEARRHSKSIYENLQLSRNLSTGLYGDMIEAHYQDESMNISAKILDGTTLWEENGLYSQPDTPHIEGAPELFCVQGMNGTESISIDTRLNDSSRELSRYTRFDAEANEISPSIDSDSDESMISNFSDTAHQLLSCQCTVSFRQKIDTLYRTHKWRRMPLNVLNDVMTMLNVTDKALNTARLNGEDAVRALKIGEASGWFSDLHRVQQECDALGHYKFAKQASWPPRTIQERLFDEDFLKRTLLFLFSSDVTREDSWDSEAAIRTWDEKGSVNIPNFKWWWMVNDGEVARIVDEDLEVYKHHTRQDFHGNENKGWLPTAFHSIAQQLVSQDPVHYATYTALRPDHWASLLSYPSYAKYSEFDKDHPTTGSFEHIDQNVNKLLKGEFNINAQVQGSVSLDDEAPQNSTKIVPGFHKPGVLANWWAGIPEEHKKSGAVTRIPSISTPRLNWETVPCLHGEARFTMPQIPHGAQPRYPDMPKRRTILPWMSRVAEDHITLPNTDHGAGTVQDVALARVACMPPKATQSGKPIFNSHIPYRFPGCVRLDSLGALSDALLGLRRWDAPEVVEEQEILFGEDRVRAREFIEEWRENATRAAKKAFEIGKKTEMRIFGSDSYWNGK
;
A
#
# COMPACT_ATOMS: atom_id res chain seq x y z
N MET A 1 -60.31 -25.10 69.85
CA MET A 1 -59.88 -24.13 70.88
C MET A 1 -58.93 -23.13 70.22
N GLN A 2 -59.06 -21.85 70.56
CA GLN A 2 -58.09 -20.71 70.54
C GLN A 2 -56.87 -20.77 69.57
N CYS A 3 -56.71 -19.79 68.66
CA CYS A 3 -55.93 -18.53 68.83
C CYS A 3 -54.40 -18.75 68.91
N SER A 4 -53.49 -17.94 68.33
CA SER A 4 -53.57 -16.71 67.49
C SER A 4 -52.15 -16.22 67.14
N ASN A 5 -51.93 -15.58 65.98
CA ASN A 5 -50.84 -14.61 65.67
C ASN A 5 -49.35 -15.09 65.80
N GLN A 6 -48.32 -14.53 65.14
CA GLN A 6 -48.17 -13.50 64.09
C GLN A 6 -46.78 -13.65 63.42
N ASN A 7 -46.53 -12.88 62.35
CA ASN A 7 -45.26 -12.67 61.63
C ASN A 7 -44.73 -13.87 60.80
N GLY A 8 -44.24 -13.71 59.57
CA GLY A 8 -44.15 -12.51 58.74
C GLY A 8 -42.85 -12.47 57.93
N ASN A 9 -42.92 -12.82 56.64
CA ASN A 9 -41.92 -12.50 55.61
C ASN A 9 -42.55 -12.76 54.23
N ALA A 10 -42.76 -11.70 53.45
CA ALA A 10 -43.18 -11.80 52.05
C ALA A 10 -41.94 -11.82 51.15
N VAL A 11 -41.96 -12.66 50.11
CA VAL A 11 -40.95 -12.67 49.05
C VAL A 11 -41.48 -11.81 47.90
N ASP A 12 -40.90 -10.62 47.70
CA ASP A 12 -41.20 -9.81 46.51
C ASP A 12 -40.46 -10.36 45.29
N THR A 13 -41.25 -10.78 44.30
CA THR A 13 -40.75 -11.21 42.99
C THR A 13 -40.37 -10.02 42.13
N CYS A 14 -39.12 -9.99 41.65
CA CYS A 14 -38.63 -8.97 40.72
C CYS A 14 -39.38 -9.05 39.37
N PRO A 15 -39.88 -7.93 38.80
CA PRO A 15 -40.63 -7.96 37.54
C PRO A 15 -39.71 -8.21 36.34
N GLN A 16 -40.12 -9.14 35.47
CA GLN A 16 -39.44 -9.42 34.20
C GLN A 16 -39.53 -8.22 33.25
N ALA A 17 -38.41 -7.78 32.71
CA ALA A 17 -38.37 -6.78 31.64
C ALA A 17 -38.95 -7.36 30.34
N GLN A 18 -39.88 -6.63 29.69
CA GLN A 18 -40.38 -7.01 28.38
C GLN A 18 -39.41 -6.58 27.25
N PRO A 19 -39.38 -7.29 26.10
CA PRO A 19 -38.53 -6.91 24.98
C PRO A 19 -39.02 -5.62 24.32
N ILE A 20 -38.08 -4.73 23.99
CA ILE A 20 -38.36 -3.55 23.16
C ILE A 20 -38.58 -4.01 21.71
N PHE A 21 -39.68 -3.59 21.09
CA PHE A 21 -40.04 -3.96 19.72
C PHE A 21 -39.13 -3.30 18.68
N SER A 22 -38.75 -4.05 17.65
CA SER A 22 -37.74 -3.70 16.64
C SER A 22 -38.18 -2.73 15.52
N SER A 23 -39.28 -1.99 15.72
CA SER A 23 -40.00 -1.30 14.65
C SER A 23 -39.83 0.22 14.63
N GLN A 24 -38.58 0.74 14.60
CA GLN A 24 -38.26 2.10 14.15
C GLN A 24 -36.74 2.33 13.91
N LYS A 25 -36.14 1.62 12.93
CA LYS A 25 -34.79 1.97 12.45
C LYS A 25 -34.86 3.11 11.42
N GLU A 26 -34.86 4.36 11.89
CA GLU A 26 -34.65 5.52 11.00
C GLU A 26 -33.23 5.52 10.44
N ARG A 27 -33.10 5.74 9.12
CA ARG A 27 -31.80 5.76 8.44
C ARG A 27 -31.09 7.09 8.63
N ILE A 28 -29.93 7.05 9.28
CA ILE A 28 -29.00 8.16 9.48
C ILE A 28 -28.42 8.63 8.11
N SER A 29 -28.51 9.93 7.80
CA SER A 29 -27.95 10.57 6.61
C SER A 29 -27.60 12.06 6.79
N GLY A 30 -26.41 12.34 7.32
CA GLY A 30 -25.75 13.65 7.22
C GLY A 30 -25.63 14.42 8.54
N VAL A 31 -24.97 15.59 8.50
CA VAL A 31 -24.44 16.32 9.68
C VAL A 31 -25.47 16.60 10.79
N VAL A 32 -26.76 16.73 10.44
CA VAL A 32 -27.86 16.86 11.42
C VAL A 32 -27.92 15.65 12.34
N ASP A 33 -27.60 14.47 11.83
CA ASP A 33 -27.72 13.22 12.57
C ASP A 33 -26.51 12.95 13.45
N LEU A 34 -25.34 13.58 13.21
CA LEU A 34 -24.25 13.56 14.19
C LEU A 34 -24.65 14.35 15.45
N ARG A 35 -25.33 15.49 15.26
CA ARG A 35 -25.88 16.27 16.36
C ARG A 35 -27.01 15.53 17.07
N ASN A 36 -27.96 14.95 16.33
CA ASN A 36 -29.04 14.15 16.93
C ASN A 36 -28.47 12.94 17.68
N PHE A 37 -27.47 12.25 17.14
CA PHE A 37 -26.78 11.13 17.81
C PHE A 37 -26.15 11.55 19.14
N LEU A 38 -25.43 12.69 19.16
CA LEU A 38 -24.85 13.26 20.38
C LEU A 38 -25.91 13.71 21.39
N GLU A 39 -27.00 14.35 20.94
CA GLU A 39 -28.12 14.79 21.79
C GLU A 39 -28.92 13.58 22.33
N SER A 40 -29.08 12.51 21.55
CA SER A 40 -29.68 11.24 21.99
C SER A 40 -28.85 10.56 23.08
N ILE A 41 -27.52 10.48 22.90
CA ILE A 41 -26.59 9.97 23.92
C ILE A 41 -26.65 10.82 25.19
N ALA A 42 -26.79 12.15 25.07
CA ALA A 42 -26.89 13.05 26.21
C ALA A 42 -28.20 12.89 27.02
N HIS A 43 -29.25 12.31 26.42
CA HIS A 43 -30.56 12.11 27.06
C HIS A 43 -30.82 10.68 27.55
N MET A 44 -29.98 9.71 27.18
CA MET A 44 -30.02 8.35 27.70
C MET A 44 -29.67 8.30 29.19
N ARG A 45 -30.46 7.54 29.95
CA ARG A 45 -30.43 7.51 31.41
C ARG A 45 -29.40 6.52 31.97
N SER A 46 -29.08 5.47 31.22
CA SER A 46 -28.07 4.49 31.60
C SER A 46 -26.86 4.50 30.66
N ASN A 47 -25.72 4.04 31.18
CA ASN A 47 -24.53 3.76 30.38
C ASN A 47 -24.78 2.62 29.37
N GLU A 48 -25.64 1.66 29.73
CA GLU A 48 -26.05 0.56 28.88
C GLU A 48 -26.82 1.02 27.63
N GLU A 49 -27.75 1.97 27.77
CA GLU A 49 -28.47 2.58 26.64
C GLU A 49 -27.49 3.28 25.70
N LYS A 50 -26.56 4.08 26.24
CA LYS A 50 -25.56 4.83 25.46
C LYS A 50 -24.65 3.91 24.65
N THR A 51 -24.16 2.84 25.26
CA THR A 51 -23.32 1.84 24.59
C THR A 51 -24.08 1.09 23.52
N THR A 52 -25.28 0.60 23.85
CA THR A 52 -26.12 -0.13 22.89
C THR A 52 -26.43 0.74 21.68
N TYR A 53 -26.82 2.00 21.89
CA TYR A 53 -27.07 2.95 20.80
C TYR A 53 -25.82 3.30 19.97
N CYS A 54 -24.64 3.40 20.58
CA CYS A 54 -23.38 3.58 19.85
C CYS A 54 -23.08 2.39 18.93
N PHE A 55 -23.26 1.16 19.41
CA PHE A 55 -23.04 -0.05 18.61
C PHE A 55 -24.11 -0.26 17.54
N GLU A 56 -25.39 -0.08 17.85
CA GLU A 56 -26.48 -0.13 16.87
C GLU A 56 -26.33 0.95 15.79
N THR A 57 -25.80 2.12 16.14
CA THR A 57 -25.45 3.16 15.16
C THR A 57 -24.32 2.69 14.25
N LEU A 58 -23.24 2.10 14.80
CA LEU A 58 -22.14 1.52 13.99
C LEU A 58 -22.63 0.40 13.06
N GLU A 59 -23.54 -0.46 13.51
CA GLU A 59 -24.16 -1.52 12.68
C GLU A 59 -25.13 -0.97 11.62
N ALA A 60 -25.77 0.18 11.87
CA ALA A 60 -26.70 0.81 10.95
C ALA A 60 -26.03 1.71 9.88
N LEU A 61 -24.72 1.94 9.97
CA LEU A 61 -23.97 2.74 8.99
C LEU A 61 -23.76 1.97 7.67
N ASP A 62 -24.43 2.43 6.60
CA ASP A 62 -24.28 1.90 5.24
C ASP A 62 -22.87 2.20 4.67
N ALA A 63 -22.10 1.13 4.46
CA ALA A 63 -20.71 1.15 3.99
C ALA A 63 -20.47 1.84 2.63
N ASN A 64 -21.52 2.21 1.89
CA ASN A 64 -21.43 2.86 0.59
C ASN A 64 -21.37 4.40 0.63
N LYS A 65 -21.35 5.04 1.81
CA LYS A 65 -21.34 6.50 1.95
C LYS A 65 -19.95 7.06 2.28
N ASP A 66 -19.52 8.09 1.54
CA ASP A 66 -18.18 8.72 1.71
C ASP A 66 -17.95 9.28 3.14
N ASP A 67 -19.01 9.72 3.83
CA ASP A 67 -18.92 10.34 5.17
C ASP A 67 -18.76 9.31 6.32
N ILE A 68 -18.91 8.01 6.07
CA ILE A 68 -19.00 6.96 7.11
C ILE A 68 -17.83 7.00 8.10
N PHE A 69 -16.63 7.29 7.62
CA PHE A 69 -15.41 7.32 8.42
C PHE A 69 -15.39 8.46 9.45
N GLU A 70 -16.08 9.57 9.19
CA GLU A 70 -16.18 10.68 10.14
C GLU A 70 -17.15 10.36 11.29
N TYR A 71 -18.27 9.69 10.99
CA TYR A 71 -19.15 9.11 12.01
C TYR A 71 -18.40 8.07 12.85
N MET A 72 -17.77 7.07 12.22
CA MET A 72 -17.03 6.02 12.92
C MET A 72 -15.92 6.59 13.81
N ASN A 73 -15.14 7.57 13.33
CA ASN A 73 -14.13 8.25 14.14
C ASN A 73 -14.72 9.04 15.31
N THR A 74 -15.94 9.56 15.16
CA THR A 74 -16.63 10.28 16.24
C THR A 74 -17.16 9.31 17.29
N VAL A 75 -17.83 8.21 16.90
CA VAL A 75 -18.23 7.14 17.83
C VAL A 75 -17.01 6.55 18.55
N PHE A 76 -15.90 6.32 17.84
CA PHE A 76 -14.63 5.87 18.40
C PHE A 76 -14.12 6.81 19.51
N LYS A 77 -14.08 8.13 19.24
CA LYS A 77 -13.64 9.14 20.22
C LYS A 77 -14.54 9.19 21.44
N ILE A 78 -15.85 8.99 21.27
CA ILE A 78 -16.83 8.97 22.35
C ILE A 78 -16.62 7.74 23.23
N LEU A 79 -16.58 6.53 22.66
CA LEU A 79 -16.38 5.28 23.40
C LEU A 79 -15.02 5.26 24.13
N LYS A 80 -13.95 5.73 23.48
CA LYS A 80 -12.62 5.80 24.10
C LYS A 80 -12.55 6.81 25.24
N SER A 81 -13.27 7.92 25.15
CA SER A 81 -13.33 8.95 26.21
C SER A 81 -14.25 8.55 27.39
N ASN A 82 -15.05 7.50 27.25
CA ASN A 82 -16.05 7.09 28.25
C ASN A 82 -15.97 5.57 28.53
N PRO A 83 -14.88 5.07 29.15
CA PRO A 83 -14.68 3.63 29.40
C PRO A 83 -15.79 2.99 30.24
N ASP A 84 -16.39 3.75 31.17
CA ASP A 84 -17.50 3.31 32.02
C ASP A 84 -18.79 2.98 31.26
N TRP A 85 -18.87 3.27 29.96
CA TRP A 85 -20.04 2.94 29.16
C TRP A 85 -20.03 1.47 28.73
N TRP A 86 -18.86 0.92 28.40
CA TRP A 86 -18.73 -0.38 27.74
C TRP A 86 -17.98 -1.45 28.55
N LYS A 87 -17.19 -1.06 29.57
CA LYS A 87 -16.32 -1.97 30.36
C LYS A 87 -17.05 -3.16 31.01
N ASP A 88 -18.34 -3.01 31.31
CA ASP A 88 -19.15 -4.04 31.97
C ASP A 88 -19.77 -5.04 30.97
N LYS A 89 -19.75 -4.72 29.66
CA LYS A 89 -20.22 -5.59 28.56
C LYS A 89 -19.11 -6.18 27.71
N TYR A 90 -17.97 -5.50 27.60
CA TYR A 90 -16.83 -5.92 26.80
C TYR A 90 -15.55 -5.84 27.64
N THR A 91 -14.72 -6.88 27.60
CA THR A 91 -13.35 -6.74 28.11
C THR A 91 -12.62 -5.66 27.29
N ALA A 92 -11.66 -4.97 27.91
CA ALA A 92 -10.83 -3.98 27.21
C ALA A 92 -10.23 -4.57 25.92
N GLU A 93 -9.73 -5.80 26.00
CA GLU A 93 -9.25 -6.59 24.85
C GLU A 93 -10.33 -6.82 23.77
N THR A 94 -11.59 -7.11 24.15
CA THR A 94 -12.66 -7.32 23.15
C THR A 94 -13.02 -6.04 22.44
N LEU A 95 -13.11 -4.92 23.17
CA LEU A 95 -13.35 -3.63 22.54
C LEU A 95 -12.15 -3.23 21.66
N ASP A 96 -10.92 -3.28 22.18
CA ASP A 96 -9.73 -2.93 21.42
C ASP A 96 -9.58 -3.78 20.15
N ASN A 97 -9.96 -5.07 20.18
CA ASN A 97 -10.05 -5.91 19.00
C ASN A 97 -11.11 -5.44 17.99
N GLN A 98 -12.34 -5.11 18.42
CA GLN A 98 -13.37 -4.57 17.52
C GLN A 98 -12.95 -3.21 16.93
N LEU A 99 -12.40 -2.33 17.77
CA LEU A 99 -11.87 -1.03 17.37
C LEU A 99 -10.66 -1.18 16.42
N LEU A 100 -9.83 -2.20 16.58
CA LEU A 100 -8.75 -2.55 15.66
C LEU A 100 -9.31 -3.02 14.31
N TYR A 101 -10.33 -3.86 14.27
CA TYR A 101 -11.00 -4.24 13.01
C TYR A 101 -11.56 -3.01 12.26
N PHE A 102 -12.21 -2.07 12.96
CA PHE A 102 -12.71 -0.84 12.34
C PHE A 102 -11.57 0.12 11.92
N ARG A 103 -10.49 0.21 12.69
CA ARG A 103 -9.28 0.96 12.32
C ARG A 103 -8.64 0.37 11.07
N LEU A 104 -8.42 -0.94 11.02
CA LEU A 104 -7.88 -1.64 9.85
C LEU A 104 -8.78 -1.46 8.62
N GLY A 105 -10.10 -1.53 8.77
CA GLY A 105 -11.04 -1.22 7.68
C GLY A 105 -10.95 0.23 7.17
N THR A 106 -10.64 1.18 8.06
CA THR A 106 -10.42 2.59 7.73
C THR A 106 -9.06 2.81 7.05
N GLU A 107 -8.00 2.23 7.59
CA GLU A 107 -6.62 2.27 7.07
C GLU A 107 -6.48 1.55 5.73
N GLN A 108 -7.31 0.55 5.42
CA GLN A 108 -7.36 -0.09 4.11
C GLN A 108 -8.17 0.72 3.08
N ASN A 109 -9.23 1.40 3.49
CA ASN A 109 -10.11 2.15 2.57
C ASN A 109 -9.63 3.57 2.27
N ILE A 110 -8.99 4.28 3.21
CA ILE A 110 -8.44 5.64 2.96
C ILE A 110 -7.43 5.63 1.79
N PRO A 111 -6.43 4.73 1.72
CA PRO A 111 -5.55 4.61 0.56
C PRO A 111 -6.31 4.29 -0.73
N ARG A 112 -7.36 3.46 -0.67
CA ARG A 112 -8.20 3.13 -1.83
C ARG A 112 -8.98 4.34 -2.35
N ILE A 113 -9.50 5.19 -1.46
CA ILE A 113 -10.21 6.43 -1.79
C ILE A 113 -9.22 7.48 -2.33
N ARG A 114 -8.07 7.66 -1.67
CA ARG A 114 -6.98 8.54 -2.15
C ARG A 114 -6.49 8.09 -3.53
N LYS A 115 -6.25 6.80 -3.74
CA LYS A 115 -5.89 6.22 -5.04
C LYS A 115 -6.95 6.51 -6.10
N ARG A 116 -8.23 6.23 -5.84
CA ARG A 116 -9.33 6.56 -6.75
C ARG A 116 -9.44 8.06 -7.06
N ARG A 117 -9.17 8.92 -6.08
CA ARG A 117 -9.12 10.39 -6.28
C ARG A 117 -7.98 10.77 -7.22
N ILE A 118 -6.77 10.27 -6.97
CA ILE A 118 -5.58 10.49 -7.80
C ILE A 118 -5.79 9.94 -9.22
N GLU A 119 -6.36 8.74 -9.37
CA GLU A 119 -6.72 8.16 -10.67
C GLU A 119 -7.69 9.04 -11.46
N ARG A 120 -8.71 9.62 -10.79
CA ARG A 120 -9.66 10.56 -11.42
C ARG A 120 -9.00 11.89 -11.80
N ILE A 121 -8.18 12.46 -10.92
CA ILE A 121 -7.41 13.69 -11.18
C ILE A 121 -6.49 13.47 -12.39
N ASN A 122 -5.67 12.41 -12.37
CA ASN A 122 -4.76 12.07 -13.45
C ASN A 122 -5.49 11.79 -14.76
N TYR A 123 -6.66 11.14 -14.73
CA TYR A 123 -7.50 10.94 -15.92
C TYR A 123 -7.99 12.25 -16.51
N ILE A 124 -8.49 13.18 -15.67
CA ILE A 124 -8.95 14.50 -16.12
C ILE A 124 -7.76 15.31 -16.66
N LYS A 125 -6.63 15.35 -15.95
CA LYS A 125 -5.38 16.00 -16.41
C LYS A 125 -4.90 15.42 -17.75
N ALA A 126 -4.91 14.10 -17.94
CA ALA A 126 -4.51 13.47 -19.20
C ALA A 126 -5.42 13.83 -20.38
N ARG A 127 -6.70 14.17 -20.13
CA ARG A 127 -7.66 14.61 -21.17
C ARG A 127 -7.58 16.09 -21.47
N TRP A 128 -7.31 16.93 -20.47
CA TRP A 128 -7.36 18.39 -20.57
C TRP A 128 -6.01 19.08 -20.31
N SER A 129 -4.89 18.36 -20.45
CA SER A 129 -3.52 18.79 -20.13
C SER A 129 -3.04 20.07 -20.80
N LYS A 130 -3.67 20.46 -21.92
CA LYS A 130 -3.37 21.71 -22.65
C LYS A 130 -3.87 22.97 -21.95
N TYR A 131 -4.59 22.84 -20.83
CA TYR A 131 -5.21 23.95 -20.10
C TYR A 131 -4.72 23.94 -18.65
N GLU A 132 -3.64 24.68 -18.39
CA GLU A 132 -2.86 24.62 -17.14
C GLU A 132 -3.71 24.93 -15.88
N GLY A 133 -4.59 25.93 -15.94
CA GLY A 133 -5.50 26.26 -14.83
C GLY A 133 -6.54 25.19 -14.50
N VAL A 134 -6.81 24.25 -15.43
CA VAL A 134 -7.67 23.09 -15.17
C VAL A 134 -6.94 22.07 -14.30
N CYS A 135 -5.63 21.93 -14.47
CA CYS A 135 -4.83 21.01 -13.65
C CYS A 135 -4.86 21.44 -12.17
N SER A 136 -4.57 22.71 -11.89
CA SER A 136 -4.58 23.24 -10.52
C SER A 136 -5.97 23.24 -9.88
N TRP A 137 -7.03 23.54 -10.64
CA TRP A 137 -8.41 23.50 -10.13
C TRP A 137 -8.90 22.08 -9.79
N VAL A 138 -8.51 21.07 -10.57
CA VAL A 138 -8.88 19.66 -10.33
C VAL A 138 -8.05 19.04 -9.20
N GLU A 139 -6.85 19.56 -8.95
CA GLU A 139 -5.98 19.18 -7.82
C GLU A 139 -6.36 19.83 -6.48
N ASP A 140 -7.23 20.85 -6.48
CA ASP A 140 -7.73 21.49 -5.25
C ASP A 140 -8.32 20.44 -4.28
N SER A 141 -7.84 20.48 -3.04
CA SER A 141 -8.26 19.60 -1.95
C SER A 141 -9.77 19.73 -1.66
N SER A 142 -10.37 20.89 -1.94
CA SER A 142 -11.80 21.18 -1.79
C SER A 142 -12.72 20.35 -2.69
N GLN A 143 -12.20 19.78 -3.79
CA GLN A 143 -12.99 18.97 -4.72
C GLN A 143 -13.37 17.61 -4.11
N THR A 144 -14.66 17.27 -4.10
CA THR A 144 -15.12 15.99 -3.54
C THR A 144 -14.84 14.82 -4.47
N SER A 145 -14.66 13.64 -3.90
CA SER A 145 -14.44 12.38 -4.65
C SER A 145 -15.56 12.13 -5.67
N ASN A 146 -16.81 12.40 -5.28
CA ASN A 146 -17.98 12.26 -6.15
C ASN A 146 -18.00 13.32 -7.27
N PHE A 147 -17.69 14.59 -6.98
CA PHE A 147 -17.57 15.61 -8.03
C PHE A 147 -16.53 15.21 -9.10
N LEU A 148 -15.33 14.79 -8.67
CA LEU A 148 -14.27 14.32 -9.56
C LEU A 148 -14.68 13.08 -10.39
N PHE A 149 -15.59 12.24 -9.89
CA PHE A 149 -16.15 11.12 -10.65
C PHE A 149 -17.02 11.61 -11.82
N HIS A 150 -17.97 12.51 -11.56
CA HIS A 150 -18.84 13.05 -12.62
C HIS A 150 -18.04 13.94 -13.59
N LEU A 151 -17.07 14.73 -13.10
CA LEU A 151 -16.17 15.52 -13.96
C LEU A 151 -15.30 14.63 -14.86
N GLY A 152 -14.81 13.49 -14.34
CA GLY A 152 -14.12 12.48 -15.16
C GLY A 152 -15.01 11.88 -16.26
N ARG A 153 -16.32 11.72 -16.01
CA ARG A 153 -17.30 11.32 -17.05
C ARG A 153 -17.52 12.42 -18.10
N VAL A 154 -17.51 13.70 -17.70
CA VAL A 154 -17.54 14.84 -18.64
C VAL A 154 -16.28 14.83 -19.53
N ALA A 155 -15.09 14.71 -18.93
CA ALA A 155 -13.81 14.63 -19.66
C ALA A 155 -13.71 13.40 -20.58
N LYS A 156 -14.41 12.31 -20.25
CA LYS A 156 -14.53 11.13 -21.13
C LYS A 156 -15.44 11.38 -22.33
N LYS A 157 -16.60 12.04 -22.16
CA LYS A 157 -17.57 12.30 -23.24
C LYS A 157 -17.12 13.47 -24.14
N PHE A 158 -16.52 14.50 -23.55
CA PHE A 158 -16.11 15.73 -24.22
C PHE A 158 -14.60 15.95 -23.99
N PRO A 159 -13.73 15.29 -24.77
CA PRO A 159 -12.28 15.40 -24.61
C PRO A 159 -11.74 16.79 -25.01
N HIS A 160 -12.46 17.54 -25.85
CA HIS A 160 -12.11 18.91 -26.19
C HIS A 160 -12.59 19.86 -25.09
N TYR A 161 -11.66 20.37 -24.26
CA TYR A 161 -12.01 21.15 -23.07
C TYR A 161 -12.94 22.35 -23.33
N PRO A 162 -12.80 23.16 -24.40
CA PRO A 162 -13.74 24.24 -24.69
C PRO A 162 -15.20 23.78 -24.88
N ASP A 163 -15.45 22.59 -25.44
CA ASP A 163 -16.81 22.03 -25.57
C ASP A 163 -17.33 21.56 -24.21
N ALA A 164 -16.51 20.82 -23.45
CA ALA A 164 -16.82 20.47 -22.07
C ALA A 164 -17.13 21.71 -21.21
N LEU A 165 -16.33 22.77 -21.35
CA LEU A 165 -16.46 24.04 -20.63
C LEU A 165 -17.77 24.74 -20.95
N HIS A 166 -18.15 24.84 -22.23
CA HIS A 166 -19.43 25.41 -22.63
C HIS A 166 -20.61 24.61 -22.04
N ARG A 167 -20.53 23.27 -22.03
CA ARG A 167 -21.57 22.39 -21.46
C ARG A 167 -21.67 22.50 -19.94
N LEU A 168 -20.55 22.61 -19.23
CA LEU A 168 -20.52 22.80 -17.77
C LEU A 168 -21.05 24.19 -17.38
N ASN A 169 -20.69 25.23 -18.12
CA ASN A 169 -21.21 26.58 -17.90
C ASN A 169 -22.71 26.67 -18.23
N ASP A 170 -23.18 26.10 -19.34
CA ASP A 170 -24.62 26.02 -19.63
C ASP A 170 -25.34 25.23 -18.53
N ALA A 171 -24.84 24.05 -18.13
CA ALA A 171 -25.44 23.26 -17.05
C ALA A 171 -25.57 24.05 -15.72
N LEU A 172 -24.52 24.78 -15.32
CA LEU A 172 -24.51 25.66 -14.17
C LEU A 172 -25.55 26.78 -14.30
N ILE A 173 -25.60 27.46 -15.44
CA ILE A 173 -26.55 28.56 -15.71
C ILE A 173 -27.98 28.02 -15.71
N GLN A 174 -28.25 26.89 -16.36
CA GLN A 174 -29.55 26.23 -16.30
C GLN A 174 -29.93 25.91 -14.85
N ARG A 175 -29.03 25.36 -14.03
CA ARG A 175 -29.31 25.15 -12.60
C ARG A 175 -29.64 26.47 -11.88
N LEU A 176 -28.89 27.53 -12.13
CA LEU A 176 -29.08 28.82 -11.45
C LEU A 176 -30.35 29.54 -11.89
N LEU A 177 -30.73 29.46 -13.17
CA LEU A 177 -31.96 30.03 -13.73
C LEU A 177 -33.22 29.22 -13.33
N THR A 178 -33.18 27.89 -13.44
CA THR A 178 -34.37 27.05 -13.17
C THR A 178 -34.61 26.79 -11.69
N SER A 179 -33.59 26.94 -10.83
CA SER A 179 -33.71 26.61 -9.41
C SER A 179 -33.96 27.84 -8.55
N LYS A 180 -35.15 27.94 -7.95
CA LYS A 180 -35.41 28.85 -6.80
C LYS A 180 -34.50 28.54 -5.59
N LYS A 181 -33.75 27.44 -5.58
CA LYS A 181 -32.70 27.09 -4.59
C LYS A 181 -31.28 27.36 -5.11
N GLY A 182 -31.10 27.70 -6.39
CA GLY A 182 -29.79 27.89 -7.04
C GLY A 182 -28.93 28.92 -6.32
N SER A 183 -29.52 30.03 -5.88
CA SER A 183 -28.80 31.07 -5.11
C SER A 183 -28.45 30.69 -3.66
N ARG A 184 -28.89 29.53 -3.16
CA ARG A 184 -28.58 29.07 -1.78
C ARG A 184 -27.49 28.00 -1.69
N ASN A 185 -27.21 27.27 -2.77
CA ASN A 185 -26.23 26.17 -2.76
C ASN A 185 -24.85 26.58 -3.31
N GLY A 186 -24.57 27.89 -3.36
CA GLY A 186 -23.36 28.46 -3.97
C GLY A 186 -23.39 28.48 -5.50
N LYS A 187 -22.69 29.45 -6.08
CA LYS A 187 -22.52 29.59 -7.54
C LYS A 187 -21.41 28.69 -8.12
N ARG A 188 -20.85 27.77 -7.32
CA ARG A 188 -19.86 26.76 -7.76
C ARG A 188 -20.51 25.61 -8.50
N LEU A 189 -19.77 24.99 -9.42
CA LEU A 189 -20.16 23.80 -10.18
C LEU A 189 -20.35 22.58 -9.26
N GLN A 190 -21.33 21.73 -9.56
CA GLN A 190 -21.68 20.55 -8.76
C GLN A 190 -21.68 19.25 -9.61
N GLY A 191 -21.70 18.09 -8.95
CA GLY A 191 -21.78 16.80 -9.65
C GLY A 191 -23.03 16.67 -10.55
N SER A 192 -24.15 17.25 -10.11
CA SER A 192 -25.39 17.34 -10.89
C SER A 192 -25.28 18.24 -12.14
N ASP A 193 -24.43 19.27 -12.11
CA ASP A 193 -24.14 20.07 -13.30
C ASP A 193 -23.28 19.27 -14.29
N CYS A 194 -22.35 18.46 -13.79
CA CYS A 194 -21.57 17.53 -14.62
C CYS A 194 -22.47 16.48 -15.29
N GLU A 195 -23.47 15.94 -14.59
CA GLU A 195 -24.46 15.03 -15.20
C GLU A 195 -25.36 15.73 -16.23
N ARG A 196 -25.80 16.95 -15.95
CA ARG A 196 -26.55 17.76 -16.92
C ARG A 196 -25.71 18.07 -18.17
N ALA A 197 -24.42 18.38 -18.00
CA ALA A 197 -23.48 18.58 -19.09
C ALA A 197 -23.26 17.29 -19.92
N ILE A 198 -23.16 16.12 -19.28
CA ILE A 198 -23.10 14.81 -19.94
C ILE A 198 -24.35 14.54 -20.78
N ASN A 199 -25.53 14.91 -20.27
CA ASN A 199 -26.80 14.64 -20.93
C ASN A 199 -27.22 15.71 -21.96
N SER A 200 -26.53 16.85 -22.04
CA SER A 200 -26.78 17.83 -23.09
C SER A 200 -26.21 17.38 -24.44
N GLU A 201 -26.98 17.54 -25.51
CA GLU A 201 -26.54 17.30 -26.89
C GLU A 201 -25.74 18.48 -27.45
N GLU A 202 -26.17 19.70 -27.16
CA GLU A 202 -25.48 20.96 -27.52
C GLU A 202 -25.34 21.87 -26.29
N ALA A 203 -24.33 22.75 -26.30
CA ALA A 203 -24.16 23.77 -25.26
C ALA A 203 -24.77 25.10 -25.72
N ARG A 204 -25.72 25.64 -24.96
CA ARG A 204 -26.28 26.96 -25.26
C ARG A 204 -25.31 28.06 -24.85
N ARG A 205 -25.00 28.96 -25.78
CA ARG A 205 -24.28 30.20 -25.48
C ARG A 205 -25.25 31.23 -24.91
N HIS A 206 -25.07 31.56 -23.64
CA HIS A 206 -25.83 32.62 -22.96
C HIS A 206 -25.25 33.99 -23.27
N SER A 207 -26.09 35.03 -23.29
CA SER A 207 -25.63 36.42 -23.44
C SER A 207 -24.86 36.89 -22.21
N LYS A 208 -23.94 37.85 -22.37
CA LYS A 208 -23.14 38.42 -21.25
C LYS A 208 -24.02 38.87 -20.07
N SER A 209 -25.16 39.48 -20.38
CA SER A 209 -26.18 39.93 -19.42
C SER A 209 -26.73 38.82 -18.51
N ILE A 210 -26.78 37.56 -18.95
CA ILE A 210 -27.22 36.44 -18.11
C ILE A 210 -26.21 36.15 -17.00
N TYR A 211 -24.91 36.20 -17.31
CA TYR A 211 -23.85 36.02 -16.31
C TYR A 211 -23.80 37.19 -15.32
N GLU A 212 -23.95 38.43 -15.82
CA GLU A 212 -24.00 39.64 -15.01
C GLU A 212 -25.21 39.63 -14.05
N ASN A 213 -26.41 39.27 -14.55
CA ASN A 213 -27.63 39.12 -13.73
C ASN A 213 -27.50 38.00 -12.67
N LEU A 214 -26.77 36.93 -12.95
CA LEU A 214 -26.47 35.86 -11.99
C LEU A 214 -25.28 36.18 -11.06
N GLN A 215 -24.64 37.34 -11.23
CA GLN A 215 -23.42 37.74 -10.51
C GLN A 215 -22.33 36.65 -10.58
N LEU A 216 -22.10 36.14 -11.80
CA LEU A 216 -21.08 35.13 -12.09
C LEU A 216 -19.83 35.80 -12.67
N SER A 217 -18.67 35.50 -12.08
CA SER A 217 -17.37 35.86 -12.67
C SER A 217 -16.77 34.67 -13.40
N ARG A 218 -16.09 34.93 -14.53
CA ARG A 218 -15.28 33.92 -15.22
C ARG A 218 -13.94 33.79 -14.49
N ASN A 219 -13.65 32.61 -13.95
CA ASN A 219 -12.31 32.28 -13.47
C ASN A 219 -11.36 32.26 -14.68
N LEU A 220 -10.28 33.04 -14.67
CA LEU A 220 -9.45 33.26 -15.86
C LEU A 220 -8.60 32.03 -16.24
N SER A 221 -8.20 31.21 -15.27
CA SER A 221 -7.32 30.05 -15.49
C SER A 221 -8.07 28.82 -16.03
N THR A 222 -9.32 28.62 -15.63
CA THR A 222 -10.21 27.53 -16.12
C THR A 222 -11.19 27.97 -17.19
N GLY A 223 -11.59 29.25 -17.20
CA GLY A 223 -12.71 29.74 -17.99
C GLY A 223 -14.10 29.35 -17.47
N LEU A 224 -14.20 28.63 -16.34
CA LEU A 224 -15.46 28.29 -15.68
C LEU A 224 -16.06 29.54 -15.02
N TYR A 225 -17.39 29.62 -15.00
CA TYR A 225 -18.08 30.65 -14.24
C TYR A 225 -18.32 30.20 -12.79
N GLY A 226 -18.13 31.12 -11.85
CA GLY A 226 -18.25 30.89 -10.41
C GLY A 226 -18.67 32.16 -9.67
N ASP A 227 -18.60 32.15 -8.34
CA ASP A 227 -19.01 33.32 -7.55
C ASP A 227 -18.00 34.47 -7.66
N MET A 228 -18.52 35.70 -7.75
CA MET A 228 -17.72 36.93 -7.94
C MET A 228 -16.64 37.14 -6.87
N ILE A 229 -16.85 36.62 -5.66
CA ILE A 229 -15.92 36.76 -4.54
C ILE A 229 -14.66 35.89 -4.73
N GLU A 230 -14.73 34.78 -5.47
CA GLU A 230 -13.58 33.89 -5.65
C GLU A 230 -12.58 34.42 -6.69
N ALA A 231 -13.05 35.16 -7.71
CA ALA A 231 -12.19 35.66 -8.78
C ALA A 231 -11.20 36.76 -8.33
N HIS A 232 -11.53 37.53 -7.28
CA HIS A 232 -10.64 38.59 -6.79
C HIS A 232 -9.53 38.11 -5.84
N TYR A 233 -9.57 36.85 -5.35
CA TYR A 233 -8.59 36.34 -4.39
C TYR A 233 -7.38 35.61 -5.02
N GLN A 234 -7.28 35.54 -6.35
CA GLN A 234 -6.26 34.71 -7.02
C GLN A 234 -5.39 35.40 -8.10
N ASP A 235 -5.56 36.68 -8.43
CA ASP A 235 -4.89 37.24 -9.62
C ASP A 235 -4.41 38.70 -9.50
N GLU A 236 -3.30 38.91 -8.78
CA GLU A 236 -2.42 40.09 -8.96
C GLU A 236 -1.07 39.73 -9.62
N SER A 237 -0.78 38.45 -9.88
CA SER A 237 0.55 37.98 -10.31
C SER A 237 0.65 37.41 -11.73
N MET A 238 -0.45 37.17 -12.47
CA MET A 238 -0.40 36.53 -13.81
C MET A 238 -0.88 37.39 -14.99
N ASN A 239 -0.91 38.71 -14.82
CA ASN A 239 -1.54 39.65 -15.75
C ASN A 239 -0.78 39.94 -17.07
N ILE A 240 0.14 39.06 -17.50
CA ILE A 240 0.96 39.24 -18.72
C ILE A 240 0.50 38.33 -19.88
N SER A 241 -0.15 37.19 -19.62
CA SER A 241 -0.48 36.19 -20.66
C SER A 241 -1.91 36.29 -21.23
N ALA A 242 -2.72 37.26 -20.79
CA ALA A 242 -4.16 37.32 -21.08
C ALA A 242 -4.56 37.67 -22.53
N LYS A 243 -3.62 38.03 -23.42
CA LYS A 243 -3.93 38.51 -24.79
C LYS A 243 -4.15 37.43 -25.85
N ILE A 244 -4.11 36.14 -25.50
CA ILE A 244 -4.17 35.02 -26.47
C ILE A 244 -5.60 34.47 -26.69
N LEU A 245 -6.61 34.91 -25.90
CA LEU A 245 -7.95 34.28 -25.89
C LEU A 245 -9.13 35.15 -26.37
N ASP A 246 -8.90 36.36 -26.89
CA ASP A 246 -9.97 37.20 -27.47
C ASP A 246 -9.99 37.07 -29.00
N GLY A 247 -10.85 36.16 -29.50
CA GLY A 247 -10.98 35.82 -30.92
C GLY A 247 -11.77 36.83 -31.75
N THR A 248 -11.50 38.13 -31.60
CA THR A 248 -12.26 39.21 -32.25
C THR A 248 -11.39 40.38 -32.72
N THR A 249 -10.59 40.16 -33.77
CA THR A 249 -10.27 41.15 -34.83
C THR A 249 -9.32 40.54 -35.86
N LEU A 250 -9.81 40.22 -37.07
CA LEU A 250 -9.00 40.12 -38.30
C LEU A 250 -9.89 39.90 -39.53
N TRP A 251 -10.42 41.00 -40.05
CA TRP A 251 -10.72 41.17 -41.47
C TRP A 251 -10.11 42.51 -41.91
N GLU A 252 -9.63 42.53 -43.15
CA GLU A 252 -9.14 43.68 -43.93
C GLU A 252 -7.66 44.13 -43.82
N GLU A 253 -7.07 44.21 -45.02
CA GLU A 253 -5.96 45.03 -45.53
C GLU A 253 -4.46 44.65 -45.36
N ASN A 254 -3.99 43.99 -46.44
CA ASN A 254 -2.68 44.10 -47.13
C ASN A 254 -1.80 45.33 -46.85
N GLY A 255 -0.46 45.14 -46.81
CA GLY A 255 0.48 46.27 -46.94
C GLY A 255 1.98 45.98 -46.78
N LEU A 256 2.61 45.43 -47.82
CA LEU A 256 3.98 45.67 -48.34
C LEU A 256 5.14 46.28 -47.47
N TYR A 257 6.35 45.82 -47.83
CA TYR A 257 7.67 46.50 -47.86
C TYR A 257 8.78 46.21 -46.79
N SER A 258 9.87 45.61 -47.33
CA SER A 258 11.32 45.87 -47.10
C SER A 258 12.10 45.48 -45.82
N GLN A 259 13.14 44.66 -46.04
CA GLN A 259 14.48 44.66 -45.42
C GLN A 259 15.22 46.02 -45.62
N PRO A 260 16.37 46.34 -44.96
CA PRO A 260 17.45 45.47 -44.46
C PRO A 260 17.85 45.84 -42.98
N ASP A 261 19.06 45.61 -42.40
CA ASP A 261 20.35 45.13 -42.92
C ASP A 261 21.22 44.45 -41.83
N THR A 262 22.43 44.02 -42.23
CA THR A 262 23.53 43.46 -41.43
C THR A 262 24.59 44.55 -41.14
N PRO A 263 25.52 44.38 -40.18
CA PRO A 263 26.83 43.83 -40.58
C PRO A 263 27.62 43.01 -39.53
N HIS A 264 28.61 42.28 -40.06
CA HIS A 264 29.69 41.51 -39.43
C HIS A 264 30.51 42.22 -38.33
N ILE A 265 31.16 41.43 -37.45
CA ILE A 265 32.61 41.50 -37.16
C ILE A 265 33.18 40.05 -37.01
N GLU A 266 34.45 39.88 -37.39
CA GLU A 266 35.22 38.62 -37.50
C GLU A 266 35.92 38.18 -36.19
N GLY A 267 36.50 36.97 -36.16
CA GLY A 267 37.45 36.56 -35.12
C GLY A 267 37.82 35.06 -35.07
N ALA A 268 38.82 34.64 -35.85
CA ALA A 268 39.54 33.36 -35.71
C ALA A 268 41.00 33.61 -35.25
N PRO A 269 41.69 32.62 -34.64
CA PRO A 269 42.51 31.63 -35.37
C PRO A 269 42.25 30.17 -34.90
N GLU A 270 42.37 29.12 -35.73
CA GLU A 270 43.60 28.39 -36.13
C GLU A 270 44.49 27.91 -34.96
N LEU A 271 45.08 26.69 -34.93
CA LEU A 271 45.18 25.58 -35.91
C LEU A 271 45.67 24.30 -35.18
N PHE A 272 45.24 23.10 -35.58
CA PHE A 272 46.13 21.91 -35.70
C PHE A 272 45.46 20.77 -36.49
N CYS A 273 46.17 20.23 -37.48
CA CYS A 273 45.67 19.22 -38.43
C CYS A 273 45.89 17.78 -37.97
N VAL A 274 44.96 16.88 -38.32
CA VAL A 274 45.28 15.52 -38.82
C VAL A 274 44.26 15.13 -39.91
N GLN A 275 44.74 14.72 -41.08
CA GLN A 275 43.97 14.08 -42.16
C GLN A 275 43.70 12.60 -41.77
N GLY A 276 42.62 11.91 -42.15
CA GLY A 276 41.54 12.22 -43.08
C GLY A 276 41.23 10.97 -43.92
N MET A 277 39.97 10.52 -43.97
CA MET A 277 39.49 9.56 -44.98
C MET A 277 38.03 9.88 -45.34
N ASN A 278 37.77 10.00 -46.65
CA ASN A 278 36.44 10.28 -47.18
C ASN A 278 35.61 8.99 -47.28
N GLY A 279 34.30 9.12 -47.01
CA GLY A 279 33.33 8.02 -47.10
C GLY A 279 31.90 8.57 -47.08
N THR A 280 31.54 9.36 -48.09
CA THR A 280 30.20 9.92 -48.24
C THR A 280 29.23 8.88 -48.82
N GLU A 281 28.32 8.35 -47.99
CA GLU A 281 27.07 7.75 -48.47
C GLU A 281 25.86 8.27 -47.67
N SER A 282 24.70 8.22 -48.31
CA SER A 282 23.51 9.00 -47.98
C SER A 282 22.67 8.42 -46.86
N ILE A 283 22.16 9.31 -45.99
CA ILE A 283 21.15 8.96 -44.99
C ILE A 283 19.82 8.68 -45.72
N SER A 284 19.46 7.41 -45.82
CA SER A 284 18.13 6.96 -46.19
C SER A 284 17.28 6.76 -44.94
N ILE A 285 16.14 7.47 -44.86
CA ILE A 285 15.12 7.26 -43.83
C ILE A 285 14.16 6.17 -44.36
N ASP A 286 14.32 4.92 -43.93
CA ASP A 286 13.34 3.85 -44.22
C ASP A 286 12.36 3.65 -43.06
N THR A 287 11.08 3.77 -43.38
CA THR A 287 9.93 3.66 -42.47
C THR A 287 9.49 2.20 -42.30
N ARG A 288 9.91 1.53 -41.22
CA ARG A 288 9.34 0.21 -40.82
C ARG A 288 9.05 0.10 -39.33
N LEU A 289 7.94 0.69 -38.90
CA LEU A 289 7.26 0.40 -37.63
C LEU A 289 5.82 -0.05 -37.91
N ASN A 290 5.64 -1.35 -38.18
CA ASN A 290 4.35 -2.03 -38.15
C ASN A 290 4.57 -3.54 -38.31
N ASP A 291 4.59 -4.29 -37.19
CA ASP A 291 4.23 -5.73 -37.14
C ASP A 291 4.25 -6.29 -35.70
N SER A 292 3.52 -5.65 -34.78
CA SER A 292 3.43 -6.12 -33.36
C SER A 292 2.04 -6.00 -32.73
N SER A 293 1.01 -5.65 -33.50
CA SER A 293 -0.31 -5.27 -32.97
C SER A 293 -1.45 -6.22 -33.38
N ARG A 294 -1.16 -7.46 -33.82
CA ARG A 294 -2.16 -8.32 -34.50
C ARG A 294 -2.62 -9.60 -33.79
N GLU A 295 -2.10 -9.95 -32.62
CA GLU A 295 -2.51 -11.17 -31.89
C GLU A 295 -3.51 -10.98 -30.73
N LEU A 296 -3.86 -9.74 -30.37
CA LEU A 296 -4.62 -9.44 -29.14
C LEU A 296 -6.13 -9.19 -29.30
N SER A 297 -6.74 -9.48 -30.47
CA SER A 297 -8.15 -9.11 -30.77
C SER A 297 -9.12 -10.27 -31.03
N ARG A 298 -8.85 -11.50 -30.57
CA ARG A 298 -9.70 -12.69 -30.90
C ARG A 298 -10.63 -13.22 -29.79
N TYR A 299 -10.62 -12.67 -28.58
CA TYR A 299 -11.52 -13.12 -27.50
C TYR A 299 -12.32 -11.97 -26.88
N THR A 300 -13.52 -11.71 -27.40
CA THR A 300 -14.74 -11.25 -26.67
C THR A 300 -15.89 -10.97 -27.66
N ARG A 301 -16.87 -11.89 -27.72
CA ARG A 301 -18.22 -11.69 -28.28
C ARG A 301 -19.15 -12.78 -27.72
N PHE A 302 -20.47 -12.57 -27.86
CA PHE A 302 -21.57 -13.25 -27.13
C PHE A 302 -21.70 -12.74 -25.68
N ASP A 303 -22.85 -12.25 -25.17
CA ASP A 303 -24.21 -12.16 -25.73
C ASP A 303 -24.95 -10.86 -25.33
N ALA A 304 -26.04 -10.55 -26.04
CA ALA A 304 -27.04 -9.54 -25.66
C ALA A 304 -28.42 -9.85 -26.28
N GLU A 305 -29.48 -9.84 -25.47
CA GLU A 305 -30.94 -9.73 -25.77
C GLU A 305 -31.70 -9.98 -24.42
N ALA A 306 -32.91 -9.47 -24.10
CA ALA A 306 -33.98 -8.86 -24.91
C ALA A 306 -34.85 -7.80 -24.15
N ASN A 307 -35.83 -7.26 -24.90
CA ASN A 307 -36.90 -6.25 -24.67
C ASN A 307 -38.06 -6.72 -23.73
N GLU A 308 -39.18 -6.03 -23.36
CA GLU A 308 -39.78 -4.66 -23.50
C GLU A 308 -41.06 -4.54 -22.59
N ILE A 309 -41.83 -3.43 -22.72
CA ILE A 309 -43.31 -3.26 -22.56
C ILE A 309 -43.86 -2.44 -21.34
N SER A 310 -44.68 -1.42 -21.65
CA SER A 310 -45.61 -0.63 -20.81
C SER A 310 -46.93 -0.36 -21.58
N PRO A 311 -48.12 -0.20 -20.93
CA PRO A 311 -49.03 0.96 -21.21
C PRO A 311 -49.93 1.42 -19.99
N SER A 312 -50.24 2.71 -19.74
CA SER A 312 -51.38 3.59 -20.21
C SER A 312 -52.80 3.21 -19.64
N ILE A 313 -53.73 4.08 -19.16
CA ILE A 313 -54.40 5.29 -19.74
C ILE A 313 -55.35 6.01 -18.70
N ASP A 314 -55.59 7.34 -18.87
CA ASP A 314 -56.70 8.32 -18.58
C ASP A 314 -57.78 8.14 -17.43
N SER A 315 -58.67 9.08 -17.01
CA SER A 315 -59.20 10.40 -17.52
C SER A 315 -59.94 11.28 -16.44
N ASP A 316 -60.01 12.62 -16.61
CA ASP A 316 -61.10 13.61 -16.33
C ASP A 316 -61.68 13.87 -14.88
N SER A 317 -62.22 15.05 -14.46
CA SER A 317 -62.48 16.42 -15.03
C SER A 317 -62.61 17.54 -13.93
N ASP A 318 -62.68 18.83 -14.34
CA ASP A 318 -62.56 20.10 -13.55
C ASP A 318 -63.78 20.68 -12.76
N GLU A 319 -63.47 21.53 -11.76
CA GLU A 319 -64.08 22.85 -11.36
C GLU A 319 -64.04 23.11 -9.82
N SER A 320 -64.08 24.34 -9.26
CA SER A 320 -63.23 25.53 -9.46
C SER A 320 -63.19 26.37 -8.14
N MET A 321 -62.20 27.26 -7.97
CA MET A 321 -61.94 28.15 -6.79
C MET A 321 -61.15 27.61 -5.58
N ILE A 322 -59.82 27.48 -5.74
CA ILE A 322 -58.72 28.04 -4.91
C ILE A 322 -57.46 27.82 -5.75
N SER A 323 -56.96 28.86 -6.43
CA SER A 323 -56.02 28.68 -7.56
C SER A 323 -54.54 28.63 -7.15
N ASN A 324 -53.80 27.81 -7.91
CA ASN A 324 -52.33 27.75 -7.99
C ASN A 324 -51.57 26.99 -6.88
N PHE A 325 -52.11 25.84 -6.44
CA PHE A 325 -51.34 24.80 -5.74
C PHE A 325 -51.29 23.43 -6.44
N SER A 326 -51.92 23.28 -7.62
CA SER A 326 -52.11 21.98 -8.28
C SER A 326 -50.94 21.55 -9.19
N ASP A 327 -50.40 22.44 -10.02
CA ASP A 327 -49.50 22.04 -11.13
C ASP A 327 -48.10 21.59 -10.70
N THR A 328 -47.74 21.78 -9.43
CA THR A 328 -46.52 21.19 -8.86
C THR A 328 -46.75 19.73 -8.44
N ALA A 329 -47.99 19.32 -8.15
CA ALA A 329 -48.30 18.02 -7.52
C ALA A 329 -48.03 16.81 -8.42
N HIS A 330 -48.25 16.91 -9.74
CA HIS A 330 -48.06 15.76 -10.65
C HIS A 330 -46.71 15.71 -11.38
N GLN A 331 -45.93 16.80 -11.40
CA GLN A 331 -44.51 16.76 -11.80
C GLN A 331 -43.56 16.60 -10.58
N LEU A 332 -44.11 16.40 -9.38
CA LEU A 332 -43.34 16.08 -8.15
C LEU A 332 -42.88 14.61 -8.06
N LEU A 333 -43.13 13.78 -9.08
CA LEU A 333 -42.81 12.34 -9.09
C LEU A 333 -41.42 11.98 -9.67
N SER A 334 -40.59 12.95 -10.08
CA SER A 334 -39.23 12.68 -10.59
C SER A 334 -38.13 13.52 -9.92
N CYS A 335 -37.34 12.84 -9.06
CA CYS A 335 -36.11 13.29 -8.36
C CYS A 335 -36.29 14.09 -7.03
N GLN A 336 -35.74 13.53 -5.93
CA GLN A 336 -36.13 13.85 -4.54
C GLN A 336 -35.11 14.67 -3.70
N CYS A 337 -33.92 15.01 -4.20
CA CYS A 337 -32.74 15.15 -3.34
C CYS A 337 -32.46 16.50 -2.62
N THR A 338 -33.32 17.53 -2.64
CA THR A 338 -32.99 18.84 -1.98
C THR A 338 -34.11 19.55 -1.21
N VAL A 339 -35.22 18.89 -0.89
CA VAL A 339 -36.37 19.57 -0.23
C VAL A 339 -36.12 19.88 1.26
N SER A 340 -35.37 19.02 1.96
CA SER A 340 -35.29 19.00 3.44
C SER A 340 -34.70 20.25 4.09
N PHE A 341 -33.54 20.76 3.65
CA PHE A 341 -32.83 21.83 4.38
C PHE A 341 -33.62 23.16 4.45
N ARG A 342 -34.28 23.53 3.36
CA ARG A 342 -35.05 24.79 3.27
C ARG A 342 -36.37 24.72 4.03
N GLN A 343 -37.00 23.53 4.09
CA GLN A 343 -38.12 23.29 5.00
C GLN A 343 -37.63 23.32 6.45
N LYS A 344 -36.55 22.61 6.82
CA LYS A 344 -36.08 22.53 8.21
C LYS A 344 -35.79 23.90 8.86
N ILE A 345 -35.21 24.86 8.14
CA ILE A 345 -34.99 26.23 8.70
C ILE A 345 -36.30 27.03 8.81
N ASP A 346 -37.19 26.99 7.83
CA ASP A 346 -38.48 27.71 7.89
C ASP A 346 -39.43 27.07 8.91
N THR A 347 -39.37 25.76 9.08
CA THR A 347 -40.00 25.02 10.18
C THR A 347 -39.41 25.47 11.52
N LEU A 348 -38.09 25.43 11.74
CA LEU A 348 -37.45 25.86 13.01
C LEU A 348 -37.77 27.31 13.41
N TYR A 349 -37.91 28.21 12.44
CA TYR A 349 -38.25 29.61 12.70
C TYR A 349 -39.75 29.81 13.02
N ARG A 350 -40.64 28.94 12.50
CA ARG A 350 -42.10 29.00 12.71
C ARG A 350 -42.60 28.14 13.87
N THR A 351 -41.97 27.01 14.19
CA THR A 351 -42.44 26.06 15.22
C THR A 351 -41.93 26.39 16.62
N HIS A 352 -40.91 27.23 16.76
CA HIS A 352 -40.39 27.64 18.07
C HIS A 352 -40.71 29.10 18.36
N LYS A 353 -41.25 29.35 19.56
CA LYS A 353 -41.55 30.71 20.05
C LYS A 353 -40.26 31.37 20.54
N TRP A 354 -39.33 31.68 19.63
CA TRP A 354 -38.09 32.41 19.94
C TRP A 354 -38.36 33.75 20.66
N ARG A 355 -39.55 34.35 20.48
CA ARG A 355 -40.06 35.52 21.24
C ARG A 355 -40.44 35.26 22.71
N ARG A 356 -40.24 34.04 23.25
CA ARG A 356 -40.58 33.68 24.65
C ARG A 356 -39.41 33.09 25.45
N MET A 357 -38.21 33.03 24.89
CA MET A 357 -37.04 32.74 25.72
C MET A 357 -36.80 33.90 26.70
N PRO A 358 -36.57 33.63 28.00
CA PRO A 358 -36.07 34.64 28.93
C PRO A 358 -34.80 35.30 28.36
N LEU A 359 -34.69 36.63 28.47
CA LEU A 359 -33.65 37.40 27.79
C LEU A 359 -32.23 36.99 28.22
N ASN A 360 -32.06 36.54 29.47
CA ASN A 360 -30.83 35.94 29.97
C ASN A 360 -30.47 34.67 29.19
N VAL A 361 -31.39 33.72 28.99
CA VAL A 361 -31.12 32.49 28.22
C VAL A 361 -30.76 32.80 26.76
N LEU A 362 -31.39 33.81 26.15
CA LEU A 362 -31.04 34.25 24.80
C LEU A 362 -29.64 34.87 24.76
N ASN A 363 -29.29 35.69 25.75
CA ASN A 363 -27.96 36.28 25.88
C ASN A 363 -26.88 35.22 26.17
N ASP A 364 -27.17 34.20 26.99
CA ASP A 364 -26.25 33.10 27.30
C ASP A 364 -25.97 32.24 26.07
N VAL A 365 -27.01 31.94 25.27
CA VAL A 365 -26.87 31.24 23.98
C VAL A 365 -26.06 32.08 22.98
N MET A 366 -26.35 33.38 22.84
CA MET A 366 -25.57 34.27 21.96
C MET A 366 -24.12 34.44 22.46
N THR A 367 -23.89 34.43 23.77
CA THR A 367 -22.55 34.49 24.36
C THR A 367 -21.77 33.20 24.09
N MET A 368 -22.38 32.02 24.29
CA MET A 368 -21.78 30.74 23.89
C MET A 368 -21.46 30.69 22.40
N LEU A 369 -22.39 31.12 21.54
CA LEU A 369 -22.17 31.13 20.08
C LEU A 369 -21.02 32.06 19.71
N ASN A 370 -20.94 33.26 20.29
CA ASN A 370 -19.82 34.18 20.06
C ASN A 370 -18.48 33.65 20.62
N VAL A 371 -18.48 32.97 21.77
CA VAL A 371 -17.27 32.34 22.33
C VAL A 371 -16.80 31.18 21.44
N THR A 372 -17.72 30.33 20.98
CA THR A 372 -17.43 29.21 20.09
C THR A 372 -16.97 29.67 18.72
N ASP A 373 -17.63 30.67 18.11
CA ASP A 373 -17.22 31.25 16.83
C ASP A 373 -15.86 31.96 16.94
N LYS A 374 -15.59 32.64 18.06
CA LYS A 374 -14.27 33.23 18.33
C LYS A 374 -13.19 32.16 18.51
N ALA A 375 -13.49 31.05 19.22
CA ALA A 375 -12.56 29.94 19.37
C ALA A 375 -12.29 29.21 18.03
N LEU A 376 -13.33 29.00 17.21
CA LEU A 376 -13.21 28.41 15.88
C LEU A 376 -12.44 29.33 14.92
N ASN A 377 -12.69 30.64 14.95
CA ASN A 377 -11.93 31.60 14.16
C ASN A 377 -10.48 31.72 14.63
N THR A 378 -10.18 31.69 15.93
CA THR A 378 -8.80 31.60 16.44
C THR A 378 -8.11 30.31 15.99
N ALA A 379 -8.80 29.16 16.07
CA ALA A 379 -8.25 27.89 15.59
C ALA A 379 -8.02 27.89 14.06
N ARG A 380 -8.92 28.49 13.28
CA ARG A 380 -8.79 28.65 11.83
C ARG A 380 -7.63 29.57 11.47
N LEU A 381 -7.50 30.73 12.11
CA LEU A 381 -6.40 31.68 11.89
C LEU A 381 -5.06 31.04 12.26
N ASN A 382 -4.94 30.42 13.44
CA ASN A 382 -3.74 29.69 13.84
C ASN A 382 -3.38 28.57 12.84
N GLY A 383 -4.38 27.88 12.27
CA GLY A 383 -4.16 26.87 11.23
C GLY A 383 -3.74 27.45 9.89
N GLU A 384 -4.35 28.56 9.46
CA GLU A 384 -3.99 29.27 8.22
C GLU A 384 -2.61 29.95 8.31
N ASP A 385 -2.22 30.41 9.49
CA ASP A 385 -0.92 31.01 9.75
C ASP A 385 0.17 29.95 9.90
N ALA A 386 -0.12 28.80 10.53
CA ALA A 386 0.78 27.63 10.50
C ALA A 386 0.98 27.10 9.07
N VAL A 387 -0.09 27.03 8.25
CA VAL A 387 -0.02 26.64 6.84
C VAL A 387 0.70 27.70 5.99
N ARG A 388 0.59 29.00 6.31
CA ARG A 388 1.39 30.06 5.67
C ARG A 388 2.87 29.95 6.04
N ALA A 389 3.22 29.77 7.31
CA ALA A 389 4.60 29.57 7.76
C ALA A 389 5.26 28.33 7.10
N LEU A 390 4.49 27.25 6.91
CA LEU A 390 4.92 26.06 6.16
C LEU A 390 5.08 26.33 4.65
N LYS A 391 4.25 27.19 4.04
CA LYS A 391 4.31 27.51 2.60
C LYS A 391 5.33 28.58 2.22
N ILE A 392 5.64 29.51 3.13
CA ILE A 392 6.55 30.65 2.88
C ILE A 392 8.03 30.24 3.11
N GLY A 393 8.28 29.06 3.69
CA GLY A 393 9.63 28.50 3.86
C GLY A 393 10.32 28.89 5.16
N GLU A 394 9.76 29.80 5.96
CA GLU A 394 10.31 30.16 7.28
C GLU A 394 10.36 28.95 8.23
N ALA A 395 9.42 28.00 8.12
CA ALA A 395 9.42 26.77 8.91
C ALA A 395 10.28 25.63 8.33
N SER A 396 10.81 25.73 7.09
CA SER A 396 11.60 24.62 6.50
C SER A 396 13.00 24.48 7.09
N GLY A 397 13.46 25.43 7.91
CA GLY A 397 14.72 25.34 8.65
C GLY A 397 14.69 24.36 9.85
N TRP A 398 13.53 24.01 10.39
CA TRP A 398 13.42 23.26 11.66
C TRP A 398 13.91 21.80 11.58
N PHE A 399 14.00 21.24 10.37
CA PHE A 399 14.39 19.85 10.12
C PHE A 399 15.51 19.69 9.09
N SER A 400 16.11 20.79 8.59
CA SER A 400 17.28 20.70 7.73
C SER A 400 18.55 20.48 8.56
N ASP A 401 19.52 19.75 8.01
CA ASP A 401 20.77 19.41 8.72
C ASP A 401 21.58 20.64 9.14
N LEU A 402 21.33 21.77 8.47
CA LEU A 402 21.93 23.08 8.73
C LEU A 402 21.57 23.69 10.10
N HIS A 403 20.59 23.16 10.83
CA HIS A 403 20.14 23.71 12.13
C HIS A 403 20.21 22.73 13.30
N ARG A 404 20.52 21.44 13.06
CA ARG A 404 20.30 20.37 14.05
C ARG A 404 21.42 20.09 15.06
N VAL A 405 22.61 20.70 14.90
CA VAL A 405 23.82 20.29 15.66
C VAL A 405 24.59 21.46 16.32
N GLN A 406 24.24 22.73 16.06
CA GLN A 406 25.05 23.88 16.52
C GLN A 406 24.31 24.98 17.30
N GLN A 407 23.01 24.83 17.62
CA GLN A 407 22.30 25.81 18.45
C GLN A 407 22.05 25.26 19.86
N GLU A 408 22.45 26.01 20.90
CA GLU A 408 22.27 25.65 22.32
C GLU A 408 20.81 25.83 22.82
N CYS A 409 19.94 26.38 21.97
CA CYS A 409 18.52 26.61 22.21
C CYS A 409 17.78 26.83 20.88
N ASP A 410 16.48 26.52 20.85
CA ASP A 410 15.57 26.90 19.77
C ASP A 410 14.29 27.57 20.33
N ALA A 411 13.24 27.71 19.51
CA ALA A 411 11.97 28.31 19.90
C ALA A 411 11.18 27.56 20.99
N LEU A 412 11.57 26.32 21.33
CA LEU A 412 11.02 25.52 22.43
C LEU A 412 11.92 25.56 23.68
N GLY A 413 13.01 26.32 23.63
CA GLY A 413 13.91 26.63 24.75
C GLY A 413 15.27 25.94 24.65
N HIS A 414 15.96 25.83 25.79
CA HIS A 414 17.14 24.96 25.87
C HIS A 414 16.69 23.50 25.75
N TYR A 415 16.79 22.95 24.54
CA TYR A 415 16.89 21.52 24.40
C TYR A 415 18.14 21.05 25.13
N LYS A 416 17.93 20.56 26.36
CA LYS A 416 18.74 19.49 26.91
C LYS A 416 18.50 18.25 26.06
N PHE A 417 19.04 18.24 24.84
CA PHE A 417 19.62 17.03 24.32
C PHE A 417 20.56 16.56 25.42
N ALA A 418 20.14 15.55 26.19
CA ALA A 418 21.10 14.78 26.95
C ALA A 418 22.17 14.38 25.93
N LYS A 419 23.43 14.82 26.15
CA LYS A 419 24.59 14.55 25.25
C LYS A 419 24.37 13.17 24.67
N GLN A 420 24.14 13.10 23.35
CA GLN A 420 23.47 11.98 22.68
C GLN A 420 23.66 10.69 23.46
N ALA A 421 22.57 10.09 23.97
CA ALA A 421 22.60 8.69 24.40
C ALA A 421 23.33 7.95 23.28
N SER A 422 24.48 7.37 23.62
CA SER A 422 25.62 7.33 22.70
C SER A 422 25.43 6.27 21.62
N TRP A 423 24.58 6.59 20.65
CA TRP A 423 24.52 5.97 19.34
C TRP A 423 25.95 5.78 18.86
N PRO A 424 26.35 4.56 18.49
CA PRO A 424 27.74 4.32 18.13
C PRO A 424 28.14 5.28 17.02
N PRO A 425 29.32 5.93 17.10
CA PRO A 425 29.72 7.01 16.20
C PRO A 425 29.96 6.53 14.75
N ARG A 426 29.82 5.22 14.51
CA ARG A 426 29.82 4.57 13.22
C ARG A 426 28.62 3.64 13.16
N THR A 427 27.92 3.66 12.03
CA THR A 427 26.87 2.70 11.70
C THR A 427 27.39 1.25 11.74
N ILE A 428 26.47 0.29 11.77
CA ILE A 428 26.82 -1.15 11.64
C ILE A 428 27.56 -1.41 10.34
N GLN A 429 27.12 -0.78 9.24
CA GLN A 429 27.74 -0.91 7.92
C GLN A 429 29.20 -0.42 7.93
N GLU A 430 29.47 0.78 8.48
CA GLU A 430 30.82 1.33 8.62
C GLU A 430 31.72 0.51 9.54
N ARG A 431 31.16 -0.15 10.57
CA ARG A 431 31.90 -1.11 11.40
C ARG A 431 32.19 -2.41 10.66
N LEU A 432 31.28 -2.92 9.84
CA LEU A 432 31.51 -4.15 9.06
C LEU A 432 32.50 -3.97 7.90
N PHE A 433 32.78 -2.74 7.45
CA PHE A 433 33.91 -2.46 6.55
C PHE A 433 35.29 -2.49 7.23
N ASP A 434 35.36 -2.54 8.57
CA ASP A 434 36.61 -2.81 9.31
C ASP A 434 36.84 -4.33 9.34
N GLU A 435 37.88 -4.81 8.65
CA GLU A 435 38.15 -6.26 8.48
C GLU A 435 38.24 -7.01 9.81
N ASP A 436 38.78 -6.35 10.83
CA ASP A 436 38.98 -6.86 12.17
C ASP A 436 37.64 -7.03 12.91
N PHE A 437 36.76 -6.03 12.83
CA PHE A 437 35.39 -6.10 13.34
C PHE A 437 34.52 -7.12 12.57
N LEU A 438 34.65 -7.17 11.24
CA LEU A 438 33.96 -8.15 10.41
C LEU A 438 34.37 -9.58 10.80
N LYS A 439 35.68 -9.84 10.88
CA LYS A 439 36.21 -11.15 11.29
C LYS A 439 35.74 -11.55 12.69
N ARG A 440 35.80 -10.64 13.68
CA ARG A 440 35.26 -10.90 15.03
C ARG A 440 33.75 -11.18 15.03
N THR A 441 33.00 -10.55 14.12
CA THR A 441 31.55 -10.75 14.00
C THR A 441 31.20 -12.08 13.34
N LEU A 442 31.89 -12.44 12.25
CA LEU A 442 31.74 -13.75 11.60
C LEU A 442 32.13 -14.89 12.55
N LEU A 443 33.27 -14.78 13.26
CA LEU A 443 33.70 -15.77 14.25
C LEU A 443 32.68 -15.95 15.39
N PHE A 444 32.03 -14.88 15.84
CA PHE A 444 30.94 -14.97 16.82
C PHE A 444 29.71 -15.67 16.24
N LEU A 445 29.20 -15.22 15.09
CA LEU A 445 28.00 -15.79 14.46
C LEU A 445 28.17 -17.27 14.08
N PHE A 446 29.40 -17.70 13.78
CA PHE A 446 29.74 -19.07 13.39
C PHE A 446 30.25 -19.92 14.56
N SER A 447 30.31 -19.37 15.79
CA SER A 447 30.72 -20.13 16.98
C SER A 447 29.70 -21.21 17.35
N SER A 448 30.14 -22.30 17.97
CA SER A 448 29.23 -23.36 18.45
C SER A 448 28.25 -22.85 19.52
N ASP A 449 28.60 -21.79 20.26
CA ASP A 449 27.67 -21.06 21.14
C ASP A 449 26.41 -20.56 20.40
N VAL A 450 26.59 -20.07 19.16
CA VAL A 450 25.51 -19.51 18.34
C VAL A 450 24.88 -20.59 17.45
N THR A 451 25.66 -21.42 16.77
CA THR A 451 25.15 -22.44 15.84
C THR A 451 24.61 -23.69 16.54
N ARG A 452 25.09 -23.97 17.76
CA ARG A 452 24.92 -25.22 18.51
C ARG A 452 25.57 -26.45 17.87
N GLU A 453 26.54 -26.26 16.99
CA GLU A 453 27.31 -27.33 16.34
C GLU A 453 28.79 -27.28 16.77
N ASP A 454 29.20 -28.18 17.68
CA ASP A 454 30.57 -28.22 18.23
C ASP A 454 31.61 -28.74 17.21
N SER A 455 31.19 -29.45 16.16
CA SER A 455 32.10 -29.96 15.11
C SER A 455 32.40 -28.94 14.00
N TRP A 456 31.88 -27.71 14.11
CA TRP A 456 31.94 -26.68 13.07
C TRP A 456 33.25 -25.88 13.05
N ASP A 457 33.97 -25.90 11.92
CA ASP A 457 35.14 -25.02 11.69
C ASP A 457 34.70 -23.67 11.10
N SER A 458 34.55 -22.68 11.97
CA SER A 458 34.18 -21.30 11.62
C SER A 458 35.22 -20.59 10.74
N GLU A 459 36.51 -20.90 10.86
CA GLU A 459 37.51 -20.31 9.98
C GLU A 459 37.51 -20.94 8.58
N ALA A 460 37.29 -22.25 8.49
CA ALA A 460 37.11 -22.92 7.20
C ALA A 460 35.85 -22.40 6.49
N ALA A 461 34.78 -22.08 7.22
CA ALA A 461 33.60 -21.44 6.65
C ALA A 461 33.94 -20.09 6.00
N ILE A 462 34.68 -19.21 6.70
CA ILE A 462 35.14 -17.92 6.17
C ILE A 462 36.03 -18.12 4.93
N ARG A 463 37.06 -18.99 5.01
CA ARG A 463 37.93 -19.31 3.86
C ARG A 463 37.12 -19.83 2.65
N THR A 464 36.14 -20.70 2.90
CA THR A 464 35.28 -21.25 1.84
C THR A 464 34.42 -20.17 1.18
N TRP A 465 33.89 -19.22 1.95
CA TRP A 465 33.19 -18.05 1.41
C TRP A 465 34.10 -17.22 0.50
N ASP A 466 35.29 -16.84 0.96
CA ASP A 466 36.22 -16.00 0.19
C ASP A 466 36.70 -16.72 -1.09
N GLU A 467 37.05 -18.00 -0.98
CA GLU A 467 37.59 -18.79 -2.08
C GLU A 467 36.54 -19.16 -3.13
N LYS A 468 35.35 -19.61 -2.70
CA LYS A 468 34.31 -20.20 -3.56
C LYS A 468 33.14 -19.26 -3.84
N GLY A 469 32.87 -18.31 -2.94
CA GLY A 469 31.71 -17.42 -2.98
C GLY A 469 30.40 -18.11 -2.54
N SER A 470 30.51 -19.27 -1.89
CA SER A 470 29.36 -20.02 -1.38
C SER A 470 29.80 -20.79 -0.13
N VAL A 471 28.95 -20.79 0.90
CA VAL A 471 29.22 -21.43 2.20
C VAL A 471 27.92 -21.93 2.81
N ASN A 472 27.92 -23.12 3.39
CA ASN A 472 26.84 -23.59 4.27
C ASN A 472 27.15 -23.19 5.71
N ILE A 473 26.16 -22.90 6.53
CA ILE A 473 26.36 -22.52 7.95
C ILE A 473 25.20 -23.09 8.79
N PRO A 474 25.46 -23.79 9.91
CA PRO A 474 24.45 -24.49 10.73
C PRO A 474 23.48 -23.59 11.54
N ASN A 475 23.02 -22.45 10.98
CA ASN A 475 22.20 -21.45 11.67
C ASN A 475 20.89 -21.98 12.31
N PHE A 476 20.33 -23.06 11.77
CA PHE A 476 19.04 -23.63 12.18
C PHE A 476 19.14 -25.04 12.80
N LYS A 477 20.34 -25.55 13.09
CA LYS A 477 20.54 -26.84 13.80
C LYS A 477 19.77 -26.89 15.14
N TRP A 478 19.62 -25.74 15.80
CA TRP A 478 18.87 -25.60 17.05
C TRP A 478 17.42 -26.13 16.96
N TRP A 479 16.78 -26.19 15.79
CA TRP A 479 15.43 -26.78 15.63
C TRP A 479 15.36 -28.28 15.97
N TRP A 480 16.47 -29.01 15.77
CA TRP A 480 16.58 -30.44 16.06
C TRP A 480 17.11 -30.72 17.48
N MET A 481 17.67 -29.72 18.15
CA MET A 481 18.30 -29.86 19.49
C MET A 481 17.41 -29.34 20.62
N VAL A 482 16.65 -28.27 20.39
CA VAL A 482 15.80 -27.64 21.40
C VAL A 482 14.52 -28.46 21.60
N ASN A 483 14.18 -28.77 22.85
CA ASN A 483 13.00 -29.55 23.25
C ASN A 483 12.86 -30.86 22.45
N ASP A 484 13.90 -31.69 22.45
CA ASP A 484 13.93 -33.01 21.79
C ASP A 484 13.51 -32.99 20.29
N GLY A 485 13.83 -31.89 19.59
CA GLY A 485 13.55 -31.73 18.16
C GLY A 485 12.10 -31.34 17.83
N GLU A 486 11.34 -30.82 18.78
CA GLU A 486 9.93 -30.47 18.59
C GLU A 486 9.70 -29.41 17.51
N VAL A 487 10.62 -28.44 17.34
CA VAL A 487 10.55 -27.44 16.26
C VAL A 487 10.78 -28.09 14.91
N ALA A 488 11.76 -29.00 14.79
CA ALA A 488 11.96 -29.78 13.58
C ALA A 488 10.73 -30.62 13.22
N ARG A 489 10.09 -31.28 14.20
CA ARG A 489 8.82 -32.02 13.98
C ARG A 489 7.70 -31.11 13.46
N ILE A 490 7.55 -29.91 14.01
CA ILE A 490 6.57 -28.91 13.55
C ILE A 490 6.87 -28.50 12.09
N VAL A 491 8.12 -28.18 11.78
CA VAL A 491 8.59 -27.80 10.44
C VAL A 491 8.35 -28.92 9.42
N ASP A 492 8.60 -30.17 9.82
CA ASP A 492 8.37 -31.35 9.01
C ASP A 492 6.90 -31.52 8.69
N GLU A 493 6.05 -31.62 9.72
CA GLU A 493 4.62 -31.86 9.55
C GLU A 493 3.91 -30.71 8.82
N ASP A 494 4.31 -29.45 9.04
CA ASP A 494 3.77 -28.28 8.34
C ASP A 494 4.02 -28.38 6.81
N LEU A 495 5.23 -28.72 6.37
CA LEU A 495 5.51 -28.86 4.94
C LEU A 495 4.87 -30.09 4.29
N GLU A 496 4.68 -31.19 5.03
CA GLU A 496 3.90 -32.33 4.53
C GLU A 496 2.42 -31.94 4.32
N VAL A 497 1.83 -31.11 5.20
CA VAL A 497 0.49 -30.55 5.00
C VAL A 497 0.43 -29.71 3.72
N TYR A 498 1.41 -28.81 3.49
CA TYR A 498 1.46 -28.02 2.25
C TYR A 498 1.59 -28.89 1.00
N LYS A 499 2.39 -29.97 1.07
CA LYS A 499 2.54 -30.93 -0.02
C LYS A 499 1.24 -31.69 -0.31
N HIS A 500 0.55 -32.20 0.72
CA HIS A 500 -0.73 -32.91 0.58
C HIS A 500 -1.78 -32.08 -0.18
N HIS A 501 -1.80 -30.77 0.04
CA HIS A 501 -2.70 -29.83 -0.65
C HIS A 501 -2.13 -29.22 -1.94
N THR A 502 -0.95 -29.65 -2.39
CA THR A 502 -0.29 -29.15 -3.61
C THR A 502 -0.58 -30.08 -4.79
N ARG A 503 -1.15 -29.53 -5.87
CA ARG A 503 -1.38 -30.28 -7.12
C ARG A 503 -0.06 -30.60 -7.84
N GLN A 504 -0.01 -31.72 -8.55
CA GLN A 504 1.15 -32.10 -9.36
C GLN A 504 1.18 -31.41 -10.74
N ASP A 505 0.02 -31.14 -11.34
CA ASP A 505 -0.12 -30.34 -12.56
C ASP A 505 -0.58 -28.91 -12.23
N PHE A 506 0.22 -27.92 -12.66
CA PHE A 506 -0.13 -26.50 -12.62
C PHE A 506 -0.37 -25.96 -14.04
N HIS A 507 -1.62 -26.03 -14.48
CA HIS A 507 -2.09 -25.47 -15.76
C HIS A 507 -1.33 -26.01 -16.99
N GLY A 508 -1.03 -27.30 -17.01
CA GLY A 508 -0.25 -27.96 -18.07
C GLY A 508 1.27 -27.83 -17.89
N ASN A 509 1.74 -27.33 -16.74
CA ASN A 509 3.16 -27.29 -16.39
C ASN A 509 3.47 -28.29 -15.27
N GLU A 510 4.52 -29.07 -15.50
CA GLU A 510 5.16 -29.96 -14.53
C GLU A 510 5.53 -29.25 -13.21
N ASN A 511 5.11 -29.79 -12.06
CA ASN A 511 5.57 -29.29 -10.78
C ASN A 511 7.03 -29.69 -10.51
N LYS A 512 7.93 -28.70 -10.54
CA LYS A 512 9.38 -28.88 -10.28
C LYS A 512 9.75 -29.05 -8.81
N GLY A 513 8.79 -29.55 -8.01
CA GLY A 513 8.89 -29.64 -6.56
C GLY A 513 8.73 -28.29 -5.89
N TRP A 514 7.92 -27.39 -6.44
CA TRP A 514 7.55 -26.15 -5.80
C TRP A 514 6.28 -26.38 -4.97
N LEU A 515 6.22 -25.74 -3.80
CA LEU A 515 5.03 -25.66 -2.96
C LEU A 515 4.44 -24.24 -3.07
N PRO A 516 3.71 -23.90 -4.15
CA PRO A 516 3.25 -22.52 -4.38
C PRO A 516 2.20 -22.03 -3.37
N THR A 517 1.65 -22.91 -2.54
CA THR A 517 0.84 -22.58 -1.35
C THR A 517 1.69 -22.19 -0.14
N ALA A 518 2.91 -22.73 -0.03
CA ALA A 518 3.85 -22.49 1.06
C ALA A 518 4.75 -21.28 0.74
N PHE A 519 4.22 -20.06 0.93
CA PHE A 519 5.02 -18.82 0.98
C PHE A 519 5.31 -18.36 2.42
N HIS A 520 4.41 -18.71 3.34
CA HIS A 520 4.43 -18.29 4.74
C HIS A 520 4.18 -19.48 5.67
N SER A 521 4.76 -20.64 5.34
CA SER A 521 4.82 -21.78 6.27
C SER A 521 5.46 -21.36 7.61
N ILE A 522 5.22 -22.11 8.68
CA ILE A 522 5.83 -21.82 9.99
C ILE A 522 7.35 -21.80 9.86
N ALA A 523 7.89 -22.77 9.13
CA ALA A 523 9.32 -22.87 8.84
C ALA A 523 9.85 -21.62 8.09
N GLN A 524 9.14 -21.14 7.06
CA GLN A 524 9.50 -19.92 6.33
C GLN A 524 9.45 -18.67 7.23
N GLN A 525 8.46 -18.59 8.11
CA GLN A 525 8.30 -17.45 9.02
C GLN A 525 9.36 -17.42 10.13
N LEU A 526 9.83 -18.58 10.60
CA LEU A 526 10.98 -18.68 11.51
C LEU A 526 12.26 -18.17 10.80
N VAL A 527 12.60 -18.71 9.63
CA VAL A 527 13.79 -18.31 8.85
C VAL A 527 13.73 -16.82 8.43
N SER A 528 12.53 -16.30 8.17
CA SER A 528 12.33 -14.88 7.79
C SER A 528 12.64 -13.89 8.91
N GLN A 529 12.60 -14.33 10.17
CA GLN A 529 12.68 -13.48 11.37
C GLN A 529 13.93 -13.71 12.20
N ASP A 530 14.70 -14.76 11.91
CA ASP A 530 15.85 -15.21 12.70
C ASP A 530 17.00 -14.18 12.67
N PRO A 531 17.44 -13.68 13.84
CA PRO A 531 18.44 -12.62 13.93
C PRO A 531 19.84 -13.12 13.51
N VAL A 532 20.19 -14.37 13.77
CA VAL A 532 21.50 -14.93 13.37
C VAL A 532 21.57 -15.01 11.86
N HIS A 533 20.53 -15.53 11.22
CA HIS A 533 20.42 -15.61 9.78
C HIS A 533 20.45 -14.23 9.10
N TYR A 534 19.76 -13.23 9.67
CA TYR A 534 19.89 -11.83 9.25
C TYR A 534 21.32 -11.30 9.40
N ALA A 535 21.96 -11.47 10.56
CA ALA A 535 23.30 -10.93 10.81
C ALA A 535 24.37 -11.60 9.94
N THR A 536 24.27 -12.91 9.71
CA THR A 536 25.09 -13.62 8.72
C THR A 536 24.92 -13.02 7.33
N TYR A 537 23.68 -12.75 6.93
CA TYR A 537 23.37 -12.09 5.67
C TYR A 537 24.05 -10.72 5.55
N THR A 538 23.89 -9.85 6.54
CA THR A 538 24.50 -8.52 6.59
C THR A 538 26.03 -8.60 6.57
N ALA A 539 26.64 -9.53 7.31
CA ALA A 539 28.10 -9.69 7.35
C ALA A 539 28.69 -10.23 6.04
N LEU A 540 28.04 -11.19 5.37
CA LEU A 540 28.55 -11.80 4.13
C LEU A 540 28.31 -10.95 2.86
N ARG A 541 27.32 -10.05 2.87
CA ARG A 541 27.04 -9.16 1.73
C ARG A 541 28.16 -8.16 1.49
N PRO A 542 28.63 -7.94 0.24
CA PRO A 542 29.68 -6.96 -0.03
C PRO A 542 29.31 -5.50 0.23
N ASP A 543 28.01 -5.16 0.37
CA ASP A 543 27.58 -3.82 0.80
C ASP A 543 27.40 -3.66 2.31
N HIS A 544 27.54 -4.73 3.09
CA HIS A 544 27.26 -4.81 4.53
C HIS A 544 25.96 -4.14 5.00
N TRP A 545 24.96 -4.07 4.11
CA TRP A 545 23.78 -3.26 4.35
C TRP A 545 22.84 -3.89 5.38
N ALA A 546 22.63 -3.19 6.49
CA ALA A 546 21.86 -3.69 7.63
C ALA A 546 20.35 -3.55 7.50
N SER A 547 19.83 -2.62 6.67
CA SER A 547 18.37 -2.48 6.49
C SER A 547 17.86 -3.46 5.43
N LEU A 548 17.45 -4.66 5.86
CA LEU A 548 17.06 -5.76 4.97
C LEU A 548 15.54 -6.06 5.02
N LEU A 549 15.06 -6.86 4.09
CA LEU A 549 13.69 -7.36 4.06
C LEU A 549 13.69 -8.82 3.63
N SER A 550 13.13 -9.70 4.45
CA SER A 550 12.94 -11.11 4.10
C SER A 550 11.83 -11.26 3.07
N TYR A 551 12.23 -11.38 1.80
CA TYR A 551 11.30 -11.54 0.69
C TYR A 551 10.73 -12.97 0.69
N PRO A 552 9.39 -13.14 0.75
CA PRO A 552 8.78 -14.46 0.77
C PRO A 552 8.88 -15.10 -0.63
N SER A 553 9.45 -16.30 -0.67
CA SER A 553 9.49 -17.18 -1.84
C SER A 553 8.88 -18.52 -1.49
N TYR A 554 8.32 -19.24 -2.47
CA TYR A 554 7.74 -20.55 -2.22
C TYR A 554 8.80 -21.57 -1.76
N ALA A 555 8.41 -22.49 -0.88
CA ALA A 555 9.28 -23.58 -0.48
C ALA A 555 9.49 -24.57 -1.65
N LYS A 556 10.65 -25.26 -1.64
CA LYS A 556 10.89 -26.41 -2.51
C LYS A 556 10.68 -27.69 -1.72
N TYR A 557 9.94 -28.64 -2.29
CA TYR A 557 9.84 -30.03 -1.87
C TYR A 557 10.14 -30.88 -3.11
N SER A 558 11.36 -31.40 -3.21
CA SER A 558 11.79 -32.24 -4.33
C SER A 558 11.83 -33.71 -3.95
N GLU A 559 11.23 -34.54 -4.78
CA GLU A 559 11.24 -36.00 -4.71
C GLU A 559 11.23 -36.56 -6.14
N PHE A 560 11.44 -37.87 -6.31
CA PHE A 560 11.38 -38.47 -7.63
C PHE A 560 9.95 -38.45 -8.17
N ASP A 561 9.80 -37.94 -9.38
CA ASP A 561 8.57 -38.04 -10.16
C ASP A 561 8.85 -38.94 -11.36
N LYS A 562 8.19 -40.09 -11.43
CA LYS A 562 8.35 -41.08 -12.50
C LYS A 562 7.86 -40.56 -13.85
N ASP A 563 6.85 -39.68 -13.83
CA ASP A 563 6.21 -39.12 -15.02
C ASP A 563 6.98 -37.88 -15.49
N HIS A 564 7.73 -37.24 -14.58
CA HIS A 564 8.60 -36.08 -14.80
C HIS A 564 10.04 -36.26 -14.26
N PRO A 565 10.82 -37.25 -14.76
CA PRO A 565 12.09 -37.67 -14.13
C PRO A 565 13.25 -36.69 -14.32
N THR A 566 13.24 -35.86 -15.37
CA THR A 566 14.30 -34.85 -15.65
C THR A 566 14.00 -33.48 -15.03
N THR A 567 12.94 -33.39 -14.24
CA THR A 567 12.32 -32.11 -13.90
C THR A 567 12.94 -31.49 -12.66
N GLY A 568 13.25 -30.18 -12.75
CA GLY A 568 13.82 -29.40 -11.65
C GLY A 568 15.34 -29.22 -11.69
N SER A 569 16.07 -29.91 -12.58
CA SER A 569 17.47 -29.59 -12.90
C SER A 569 17.55 -28.56 -14.03
N PHE A 570 17.96 -27.35 -13.72
CA PHE A 570 18.39 -26.35 -14.69
C PHE A 570 19.53 -25.50 -14.14
N GLU A 571 20.50 -25.21 -15.00
CA GLU A 571 21.70 -24.43 -14.68
C GLU A 571 21.47 -22.97 -15.05
N HIS A 572 21.72 -22.05 -14.11
CA HIS A 572 21.43 -20.63 -14.28
C HIS A 572 22.25 -19.73 -13.35
N ILE A 573 22.22 -18.43 -13.66
CA ILE A 573 22.54 -17.33 -12.77
C ILE A 573 21.21 -16.58 -12.57
N ASP A 574 20.82 -16.29 -11.33
CA ASP A 574 19.50 -15.70 -11.04
C ASP A 574 19.30 -14.27 -11.54
N GLN A 575 20.38 -13.66 -12.03
CA GLN A 575 20.42 -12.32 -12.59
C GLN A 575 20.60 -12.33 -14.11
N ASN A 576 20.23 -11.23 -14.77
CA ASN A 576 20.60 -10.99 -16.16
C ASN A 576 22.08 -10.59 -16.24
N VAL A 577 22.93 -11.42 -16.87
CA VAL A 577 24.38 -11.18 -16.90
C VAL A 577 24.75 -9.90 -17.66
N ASN A 578 24.02 -9.53 -18.73
CA ASN A 578 24.28 -8.26 -19.43
C ASN A 578 24.05 -7.04 -18.52
N LYS A 579 22.95 -7.05 -17.75
CA LYS A 579 22.66 -5.98 -16.77
C LYS A 579 23.67 -5.96 -15.63
N LEU A 580 24.03 -7.14 -15.14
CA LEU A 580 25.00 -7.33 -14.06
C LEU A 580 26.38 -6.78 -14.44
N LEU A 581 26.85 -7.04 -15.65
CA LEU A 581 28.13 -6.55 -16.18
C LEU A 581 28.13 -5.04 -16.47
N LYS A 582 26.97 -4.43 -16.69
CA LYS A 582 26.83 -2.97 -16.82
C LYS A 582 26.71 -2.25 -15.47
N GLY A 583 26.64 -2.99 -14.36
CA GLY A 583 26.34 -2.42 -13.04
C GLY A 583 24.89 -1.98 -12.84
N GLU A 584 23.96 -2.35 -13.75
CA GLU A 584 22.52 -2.06 -13.60
C GLU A 584 21.91 -2.83 -12.41
N PHE A 585 22.48 -3.98 -12.05
CA PHE A 585 22.16 -4.67 -10.79
C PHE A 585 23.19 -4.33 -9.72
N ASN A 586 22.73 -3.83 -8.58
CA ASN A 586 23.56 -3.68 -7.39
C ASN A 586 23.87 -5.08 -6.81
N ILE A 587 24.92 -5.66 -7.36
CA ILE A 587 25.48 -6.99 -7.08
C ILE A 587 25.89 -7.16 -5.62
N ASN A 588 26.41 -6.08 -5.03
CA ASN A 588 26.79 -6.00 -3.63
C ASN A 588 25.54 -6.00 -2.72
N ALA A 589 24.38 -5.60 -3.25
CA ALA A 589 23.13 -5.54 -2.53
C ALA A 589 22.33 -6.87 -2.51
N GLN A 590 22.94 -8.00 -2.86
CA GLN A 590 22.32 -9.33 -2.80
C GLN A 590 23.29 -10.44 -2.39
N VAL A 591 22.76 -11.41 -1.64
CA VAL A 591 23.31 -12.76 -1.46
C VAL A 591 22.12 -13.72 -1.61
N GLN A 592 22.32 -14.86 -2.27
CA GLN A 592 21.31 -15.91 -2.37
C GLN A 592 21.33 -16.78 -1.11
N GLY A 593 20.16 -17.19 -0.63
CA GLY A 593 20.00 -17.98 0.57
C GLY A 593 19.15 -19.22 0.32
N SER A 594 19.54 -20.34 0.91
CA SER A 594 18.71 -21.55 0.94
C SER A 594 18.95 -22.34 2.22
N VAL A 595 17.90 -22.62 3.00
CA VAL A 595 17.96 -23.46 4.20
C VAL A 595 17.51 -24.86 3.85
N SER A 596 18.35 -25.87 4.10
CA SER A 596 17.97 -27.28 3.91
C SER A 596 17.23 -27.82 5.12
N LEU A 597 16.22 -28.65 4.89
CA LEU A 597 15.45 -29.33 5.94
C LEU A 597 15.66 -30.85 5.95
N ASP A 598 16.44 -31.36 4.99
CA ASP A 598 16.86 -32.75 4.85
C ASP A 598 18.37 -32.77 4.60
N ASP A 599 19.03 -33.89 4.86
CA ASP A 599 20.45 -34.05 4.53
C ASP A 599 20.63 -34.28 3.02
N GLU A 600 21.15 -33.27 2.32
CA GLU A 600 21.44 -33.40 0.90
C GLU A 600 22.65 -34.32 0.67
N ALA A 601 22.50 -35.34 -0.17
CA ALA A 601 23.63 -36.10 -0.72
C ALA A 601 24.20 -35.40 -1.97
N PRO A 602 25.46 -35.63 -2.39
CA PRO A 602 26.06 -34.98 -3.57
C PRO A 602 25.26 -35.15 -4.87
N GLN A 603 24.60 -36.29 -5.05
CA GLN A 603 23.69 -36.58 -6.17
C GLN A 603 22.29 -35.95 -6.02
N ASN A 604 21.95 -35.44 -4.83
CA ASN A 604 20.68 -34.78 -4.49
C ASN A 604 20.95 -33.43 -3.78
N SER A 605 21.84 -32.61 -4.35
CA SER A 605 22.20 -31.31 -3.79
C SER A 605 22.02 -30.16 -4.77
N THR A 606 22.36 -28.96 -4.33
CA THR A 606 22.75 -27.88 -5.27
C THR A 606 24.16 -28.17 -5.79
N LYS A 607 24.42 -27.78 -7.04
CA LYS A 607 25.75 -27.66 -7.62
C LYS A 607 26.01 -26.23 -8.03
N ILE A 608 27.26 -25.79 -7.93
CA ILE A 608 27.72 -24.43 -8.25
C ILE A 608 28.95 -24.47 -9.15
N VAL A 609 29.35 -23.33 -9.71
CA VAL A 609 30.68 -23.12 -10.30
C VAL A 609 31.43 -22.09 -9.44
N PRO A 610 32.31 -22.53 -8.52
CA PRO A 610 32.91 -21.64 -7.54
C PRO A 610 33.84 -20.61 -8.18
N GLY A 611 34.02 -19.46 -7.51
CA GLY A 611 34.95 -18.42 -7.95
C GLY A 611 34.39 -17.42 -8.98
N PHE A 612 33.14 -17.58 -9.44
CA PHE A 612 32.49 -16.64 -10.36
C PHE A 612 32.20 -15.26 -9.76
N HIS A 613 32.28 -15.13 -8.44
CA HIS A 613 32.25 -13.84 -7.72
C HIS A 613 33.54 -13.03 -7.87
N LYS A 614 34.66 -13.67 -8.25
CA LYS A 614 35.97 -13.01 -8.35
C LYS A 614 36.01 -12.03 -9.54
N PRO A 615 36.73 -10.89 -9.42
CA PRO A 615 36.77 -9.86 -10.46
C PRO A 615 37.12 -10.41 -11.86
N GLY A 616 36.36 -10.00 -12.87
CA GLY A 616 36.57 -10.36 -14.27
C GLY A 616 36.13 -11.77 -14.68
N VAL A 617 35.95 -12.73 -13.77
CA VAL A 617 35.64 -14.13 -14.12
C VAL A 617 34.33 -14.25 -14.91
N LEU A 618 33.24 -13.68 -14.39
CA LEU A 618 31.93 -13.65 -15.06
C LEU A 618 32.01 -12.94 -16.43
N ALA A 619 32.74 -11.81 -16.51
CA ALA A 619 32.87 -11.01 -17.72
C ALA A 619 33.60 -11.78 -18.83
N ASN A 620 34.73 -12.42 -18.49
CA ASN A 620 35.53 -13.22 -19.41
C ASN A 620 34.75 -14.45 -19.90
N TRP A 621 34.05 -15.14 -19.00
CA TRP A 621 33.16 -16.25 -19.39
C TRP A 621 32.08 -15.79 -20.36
N TRP A 622 31.37 -14.71 -20.04
CA TRP A 622 30.26 -14.21 -20.85
C TRP A 622 30.70 -13.70 -22.23
N ALA A 623 31.87 -13.04 -22.31
CA ALA A 623 32.47 -12.64 -23.58
C ALA A 623 32.79 -13.83 -24.50
N GLY A 624 33.12 -14.99 -23.92
CA GLY A 624 33.37 -16.25 -24.64
C GLY A 624 32.12 -17.03 -25.07
N ILE A 625 30.91 -16.56 -24.74
CA ILE A 625 29.65 -17.17 -25.21
C ILE A 625 29.29 -16.59 -26.59
N PRO A 626 28.97 -17.42 -27.60
CA PRO A 626 28.45 -16.95 -28.89
C PRO A 626 27.12 -16.19 -28.74
N GLU A 627 26.89 -15.15 -29.55
CA GLU A 627 25.78 -14.21 -29.36
C GLU A 627 24.40 -14.89 -29.49
N GLU A 628 24.28 -15.86 -30.40
CA GLU A 628 23.10 -16.71 -30.59
C GLU A 628 22.73 -17.56 -29.36
N HIS A 629 23.66 -17.71 -28.41
CA HIS A 629 23.46 -18.41 -27.15
C HIS A 629 23.24 -17.48 -25.95
N LYS A 630 23.46 -16.16 -26.08
CA LYS A 630 23.25 -15.16 -25.02
C LYS A 630 21.77 -14.80 -24.85
N LYS A 631 20.99 -15.71 -24.26
CA LYS A 631 19.57 -15.47 -23.97
C LYS A 631 19.39 -14.55 -22.77
N SER A 632 18.98 -13.30 -23.02
CA SER A 632 18.69 -12.29 -22.00
C SER A 632 17.26 -12.40 -21.45
N GLY A 633 17.11 -13.09 -20.32
CA GLY A 633 15.94 -12.95 -19.44
C GLY A 633 16.33 -12.26 -18.14
N ALA A 634 15.39 -12.02 -17.22
CA ALA A 634 15.76 -11.57 -15.85
C ALA A 634 16.46 -12.67 -15.01
N VAL A 635 16.58 -13.90 -15.55
CA VAL A 635 17.47 -14.98 -15.08
C VAL A 635 18.25 -15.44 -16.32
N THR A 636 19.55 -15.67 -16.20
CA THR A 636 20.41 -16.13 -17.31
C THR A 636 20.58 -17.65 -17.23
N ARG A 637 20.04 -18.41 -18.19
CA ARG A 637 20.31 -19.86 -18.26
C ARG A 637 21.72 -20.10 -18.77
N ILE A 638 22.42 -21.08 -18.22
CA ILE A 638 23.71 -21.52 -18.74
C ILE A 638 23.47 -22.23 -20.10
N PRO A 639 24.14 -21.80 -21.19
CA PRO A 639 24.04 -22.49 -22.47
C PRO A 639 24.66 -23.88 -22.40
N SER A 640 24.04 -24.88 -23.05
CA SER A 640 24.55 -26.26 -23.06
C SER A 640 25.96 -26.40 -23.65
N ILE A 641 26.35 -25.52 -24.57
CA ILE A 641 27.73 -25.43 -25.10
C ILE A 641 28.76 -25.00 -24.03
N SER A 642 28.32 -24.33 -22.96
CA SER A 642 29.16 -23.92 -21.84
C SER A 642 29.24 -24.95 -20.73
N THR A 643 28.21 -25.79 -20.52
CA THR A 643 28.15 -26.72 -19.38
C THR A 643 29.41 -27.62 -19.27
N PRO A 644 29.95 -28.22 -20.35
CA PRO A 644 31.18 -29.04 -20.27
C PRO A 644 32.48 -28.26 -20.01
N ARG A 645 32.44 -26.92 -20.05
CA ARG A 645 33.59 -26.03 -19.82
C ARG A 645 33.61 -25.42 -18.42
N LEU A 646 32.61 -25.74 -17.59
CA LEU A 646 32.44 -25.20 -16.26
C LEU A 646 32.78 -26.28 -15.22
N ASN A 647 33.60 -25.91 -14.24
CA ASN A 647 34.00 -26.79 -13.14
C ASN A 647 32.89 -26.84 -12.08
N TRP A 648 31.87 -27.66 -12.33
CA TRP A 648 30.74 -27.85 -11.42
C TRP A 648 31.16 -28.61 -10.15
N GLU A 649 30.88 -28.03 -8.99
CA GLU A 649 31.06 -28.65 -7.67
C GLU A 649 29.69 -28.88 -7.02
N THR A 650 29.46 -30.07 -6.45
CA THR A 650 28.29 -30.37 -5.62
C THR A 650 28.49 -29.85 -4.21
N VAL A 651 27.55 -29.06 -3.72
CA VAL A 651 27.59 -28.47 -2.37
C VAL A 651 26.44 -29.06 -1.56
N PRO A 652 26.53 -30.29 -1.04
CA PRO A 652 25.50 -30.84 -0.15
C PRO A 652 25.33 -29.94 1.07
N CYS A 653 24.09 -29.73 1.51
CA CYS A 653 23.70 -28.95 2.68
C CYS A 653 22.90 -29.84 3.62
N LEU A 654 23.34 -29.92 4.88
CA LEU A 654 22.72 -30.77 5.90
C LEU A 654 21.43 -30.13 6.43
N HIS A 655 20.56 -30.92 7.08
CA HIS A 655 19.36 -30.39 7.72
C HIS A 655 19.72 -29.25 8.69
N GLY A 656 19.01 -28.13 8.65
CA GLY A 656 19.28 -26.96 9.50
C GLY A 656 20.49 -26.11 9.09
N GLU A 657 21.22 -26.45 8.03
CA GLU A 657 22.20 -25.56 7.43
C GLU A 657 21.53 -24.55 6.48
N ALA A 658 22.04 -23.31 6.51
CA ALA A 658 21.75 -22.26 5.56
C ALA A 658 22.94 -22.11 4.60
N ARG A 659 22.73 -22.35 3.31
CA ARG A 659 23.69 -22.03 2.24
C ARG A 659 23.52 -20.58 1.81
N PHE A 660 24.61 -19.83 1.86
CA PHE A 660 24.76 -18.49 1.31
C PHE A 660 25.56 -18.59 0.02
N THR A 661 25.16 -17.88 -1.04
CA THR A 661 25.85 -17.91 -2.35
C THR A 661 25.87 -16.53 -2.99
N MET A 662 27.01 -16.13 -3.55
CA MET A 662 27.15 -14.89 -4.30
C MET A 662 26.34 -14.92 -5.61
N PRO A 663 25.54 -13.89 -5.93
CA PRO A 663 24.51 -13.92 -6.98
C PRO A 663 25.06 -14.07 -8.42
N GLN A 664 26.38 -13.92 -8.62
CA GLN A 664 27.06 -14.15 -9.90
C GLN A 664 27.26 -15.63 -10.22
N ILE A 665 27.19 -16.51 -9.22
CA ILE A 665 27.64 -17.88 -9.33
C ILE A 665 26.64 -18.71 -10.17
N PRO A 666 27.10 -19.34 -11.27
CA PRO A 666 26.33 -20.36 -11.96
C PRO A 666 25.99 -21.48 -10.99
N HIS A 667 24.71 -21.79 -10.86
CA HIS A 667 24.22 -22.81 -9.95
C HIS A 667 23.03 -23.58 -10.55
N GLY A 668 22.70 -24.70 -9.96
CA GLY A 668 21.55 -25.52 -10.34
C GLY A 668 21.31 -26.65 -9.34
N ALA A 669 20.18 -27.34 -9.46
CA ALA A 669 19.95 -28.58 -8.75
C ALA A 669 20.43 -29.78 -9.58
N GLN A 670 20.87 -30.85 -8.91
CA GLN A 670 21.05 -32.14 -9.58
C GLN A 670 19.72 -32.67 -10.16
N PRO A 671 19.76 -33.49 -11.21
CA PRO A 671 18.57 -34.19 -11.72
C PRO A 671 17.94 -35.08 -10.65
N ARG A 672 16.63 -35.27 -10.75
CA ARG A 672 15.92 -36.28 -9.95
C ARG A 672 16.29 -37.67 -10.46
N TYR A 673 16.30 -38.65 -9.57
CA TYR A 673 16.62 -40.03 -9.89
C TYR A 673 15.73 -40.99 -9.08
N PRO A 674 15.46 -42.22 -9.56
CA PRO A 674 14.70 -43.21 -8.82
C PRO A 674 15.27 -43.41 -7.41
N ASP A 675 14.39 -43.58 -6.43
CA ASP A 675 14.77 -43.77 -5.02
C ASP A 675 15.57 -42.62 -4.37
N MET A 676 15.57 -41.42 -4.97
CA MET A 676 16.12 -40.24 -4.29
C MET A 676 15.36 -39.96 -2.98
N PRO A 677 16.05 -39.64 -1.86
CA PRO A 677 15.38 -39.18 -0.66
C PRO A 677 14.71 -37.82 -0.93
N LYS A 678 13.66 -37.51 -0.15
CA LYS A 678 13.03 -36.19 -0.21
C LYS A 678 14.07 -35.11 0.11
N ARG A 679 13.98 -33.98 -0.57
CA ARG A 679 14.82 -32.81 -0.37
C ARG A 679 13.97 -31.56 -0.34
N ARG A 680 13.82 -30.99 0.85
CA ARG A 680 13.06 -29.79 1.11
C ARG A 680 13.99 -28.62 1.39
N THR A 681 13.67 -27.48 0.82
CA THR A 681 14.52 -26.29 0.89
C THR A 681 13.64 -25.04 1.03
N ILE A 682 13.92 -24.24 2.06
CA ILE A 682 13.37 -22.89 2.18
C ILE A 682 14.30 -21.94 1.43
N LEU A 683 13.74 -21.02 0.67
CA LEU A 683 14.48 -20.02 -0.08
C LEU A 683 14.24 -18.64 0.54
N PRO A 684 14.94 -18.26 1.62
CA PRO A 684 14.85 -16.92 2.17
C PRO A 684 15.76 -15.98 1.36
N TRP A 685 15.23 -14.84 0.93
CA TRP A 685 16.05 -13.85 0.23
C TRP A 685 15.98 -12.52 0.96
N MET A 686 17.10 -12.12 1.57
CA MET A 686 17.20 -10.83 2.24
C MET A 686 17.49 -9.72 1.22
N SER A 687 16.44 -8.99 0.84
CA SER A 687 16.51 -7.83 -0.06
C SER A 687 17.03 -6.60 0.68
N ARG A 688 17.83 -5.76 0.01
CA ARG A 688 18.11 -4.41 0.50
C ARG A 688 16.82 -3.59 0.57
N VAL A 689 16.61 -2.88 1.67
CA VAL A 689 15.67 -1.76 1.79
C VAL A 689 16.46 -0.46 1.60
N ALA A 690 15.96 0.48 0.80
CA ALA A 690 16.59 1.78 0.61
C ALA A 690 16.45 2.69 1.86
N GLU A 691 17.16 3.82 1.86
CA GLU A 691 17.18 4.79 2.96
C GLU A 691 15.82 5.48 3.21
N ASP A 692 14.89 5.41 2.26
CA ASP A 692 13.51 5.85 2.47
C ASP A 692 12.68 4.87 3.33
N HIS A 693 13.22 3.70 3.63
CA HIS A 693 12.59 2.55 4.30
C HIS A 693 11.37 1.97 3.56
N ILE A 694 11.20 2.28 2.27
CA ILE A 694 10.01 1.95 1.46
C ILE A 694 10.41 1.21 0.17
N THR A 695 11.51 1.61 -0.46
CA THR A 695 11.92 1.15 -1.79
C THR A 695 12.81 -0.09 -1.73
N LEU A 696 12.58 -1.04 -2.66
CA LEU A 696 13.42 -2.20 -2.90
C LEU A 696 14.20 -1.96 -4.21
N PRO A 697 15.50 -1.59 -4.17
CA PRO A 697 16.19 -0.96 -5.31
C PRO A 697 16.55 -1.91 -6.46
N ASN A 698 16.37 -3.23 -6.30
CA ASN A 698 16.89 -4.25 -7.22
C ASN A 698 15.86 -4.79 -8.24
N THR A 699 14.85 -4.01 -8.61
CA THR A 699 13.82 -4.46 -9.56
C THR A 699 13.32 -3.40 -10.54
N ASP A 700 13.69 -3.55 -11.81
CA ASP A 700 13.19 -2.73 -12.93
C ASP A 700 11.66 -2.78 -13.13
N HIS A 701 11.01 -3.80 -12.57
CA HIS A 701 9.57 -4.06 -12.69
C HIS A 701 8.86 -4.15 -11.33
N GLY A 702 9.57 -3.84 -10.24
CA GLY A 702 9.04 -3.86 -8.88
C GLY A 702 8.86 -5.26 -8.28
N ALA A 703 9.70 -5.59 -7.30
CA ALA A 703 9.39 -6.58 -6.25
C ALA A 703 8.21 -6.11 -5.35
N GLY A 704 7.68 -4.91 -5.60
CA GLY A 704 6.84 -4.15 -4.70
C GLY A 704 7.67 -3.18 -3.86
N THR A 705 6.96 -2.41 -3.04
CA THR A 705 7.52 -1.70 -1.89
C THR A 705 7.65 -2.63 -0.69
N VAL A 706 8.36 -2.21 0.36
CA VAL A 706 8.34 -2.86 1.68
C VAL A 706 6.89 -3.12 2.14
N GLN A 707 6.01 -2.13 1.95
CA GLN A 707 4.58 -2.23 2.29
C GLN A 707 3.84 -3.31 1.49
N ASP A 708 4.15 -3.52 0.21
CA ASP A 708 3.52 -4.56 -0.61
C ASP A 708 3.86 -5.97 -0.10
N VAL A 709 5.12 -6.18 0.31
CA VAL A 709 5.60 -7.45 0.88
C VAL A 709 5.00 -7.68 2.27
N ALA A 710 5.00 -6.65 3.12
CA ALA A 710 4.38 -6.69 4.45
C ALA A 710 2.87 -7.03 4.35
N LEU A 711 2.13 -6.40 3.44
CA LEU A 711 0.72 -6.70 3.19
C LEU A 711 0.49 -8.13 2.70
N ALA A 712 1.33 -8.63 1.79
CA ALA A 712 1.26 -10.03 1.33
C ALA A 712 1.47 -11.00 2.51
N ARG A 713 2.41 -10.71 3.41
CA ARG A 713 2.69 -11.52 4.61
C ARG A 713 1.57 -11.46 5.65
N VAL A 714 1.01 -10.27 5.93
CA VAL A 714 -0.19 -10.10 6.79
C VAL A 714 -1.39 -10.87 6.24
N ALA A 715 -1.59 -10.84 4.91
CA ALA A 715 -2.63 -11.61 4.24
C ALA A 715 -2.33 -13.12 4.13
N CYS A 716 -1.10 -13.55 4.40
CA CYS A 716 -0.58 -14.89 4.10
C CYS A 716 -0.78 -15.31 2.62
N MET A 717 -0.59 -14.35 1.71
CA MET A 717 -0.71 -14.50 0.26
C MET A 717 0.68 -14.44 -0.41
N PRO A 718 0.84 -14.99 -1.63
CA PRO A 718 2.01 -14.71 -2.45
C PRO A 718 2.21 -13.19 -2.65
N PRO A 719 3.46 -12.69 -2.73
CA PRO A 719 3.72 -11.32 -3.15
C PRO A 719 3.25 -11.10 -4.60
N LYS A 720 3.09 -9.82 -5.00
CA LYS A 720 2.59 -9.45 -6.35
C LYS A 720 3.51 -9.91 -7.49
N ALA A 721 4.79 -10.06 -7.19
CA ALA A 721 5.84 -10.51 -8.08
C ALA A 721 6.81 -11.39 -7.30
N THR A 722 7.70 -12.07 -8.00
CA THR A 722 8.96 -12.56 -7.42
C THR A 722 9.86 -11.36 -7.07
N GLN A 723 10.87 -11.59 -6.25
CA GLN A 723 11.91 -10.59 -5.97
C GLN A 723 12.67 -10.11 -7.23
N SER A 724 12.64 -10.85 -8.33
CA SER A 724 13.17 -10.41 -9.64
C SER A 724 12.22 -9.51 -10.44
N GLY A 725 11.06 -9.13 -9.87
CA GLY A 725 10.01 -8.37 -10.54
C GLY A 725 9.14 -9.18 -11.53
N LYS A 726 9.42 -10.47 -11.73
CA LYS A 726 8.58 -11.34 -12.59
C LYS A 726 7.25 -11.66 -11.93
N PRO A 727 6.13 -11.77 -12.68
CA PRO A 727 4.90 -12.39 -12.20
C PRO A 727 5.14 -13.81 -11.68
N ILE A 728 4.37 -14.23 -10.68
CA ILE A 728 4.49 -15.58 -10.11
C ILE A 728 3.56 -16.55 -10.86
N PHE A 729 3.99 -16.96 -12.06
CA PHE A 729 3.20 -17.82 -12.96
C PHE A 729 2.76 -19.15 -12.32
N ASN A 730 3.57 -19.71 -11.42
CA ASN A 730 3.29 -20.98 -10.74
C ASN A 730 2.33 -20.85 -9.54
N SER A 731 1.86 -19.63 -9.19
CA SER A 731 1.02 -19.40 -8.02
C SER A 731 -0.26 -18.64 -8.35
N HIS A 732 -0.95 -18.99 -9.44
CA HIS A 732 -2.34 -18.60 -9.69
C HIS A 732 -3.34 -19.29 -8.74
N ILE A 733 -2.97 -19.41 -7.45
CA ILE A 733 -3.81 -19.90 -6.37
C ILE A 733 -4.65 -18.70 -5.91
N PRO A 734 -5.98 -18.70 -6.12
CA PRO A 734 -6.80 -17.50 -5.88
C PRO A 734 -7.15 -17.29 -4.40
N TYR A 735 -6.57 -18.07 -3.48
CA TYR A 735 -6.86 -18.06 -2.05
C TYR A 735 -5.61 -18.28 -1.19
N ARG A 736 -5.65 -17.75 0.04
CA ARG A 736 -4.69 -18.04 1.12
C ARG A 736 -4.83 -19.51 1.51
N PHE A 737 -3.71 -20.23 1.67
CA PHE A 737 -3.78 -21.59 2.21
C PHE A 737 -4.47 -21.59 3.60
N PRO A 738 -5.60 -22.28 3.80
CA PRO A 738 -6.43 -22.05 4.98
C PRO A 738 -5.77 -22.40 6.32
N GLY A 739 -4.89 -23.41 6.34
CA GLY A 739 -4.11 -23.79 7.51
C GLY A 739 -2.93 -22.86 7.82
N CYS A 740 -2.61 -21.88 6.96
CA CYS A 740 -1.50 -20.97 7.15
C CYS A 740 -1.78 -20.01 8.32
N VAL A 741 -1.01 -20.11 9.40
CA VAL A 741 -1.08 -19.23 10.57
C VAL A 741 0.13 -18.30 10.58
N ARG A 742 -0.10 -17.00 10.72
CA ARG A 742 0.98 -16.02 10.87
C ARG A 742 1.58 -16.14 12.28
N LEU A 743 2.89 -16.17 12.40
CA LEU A 743 3.57 -16.04 13.70
C LEU A 743 3.34 -14.64 14.26
N ASP A 744 3.22 -14.55 15.58
CA ASP A 744 3.25 -13.28 16.31
C ASP A 744 4.65 -12.64 16.19
N SER A 745 4.77 -11.35 16.55
CA SER A 745 6.08 -10.66 16.54
C SER A 745 7.08 -11.39 17.44
N LEU A 746 8.29 -11.61 16.92
CA LEU A 746 9.38 -12.25 17.65
C LEU A 746 10.45 -11.26 18.17
N GLY A 747 10.29 -9.97 17.90
CA GLY A 747 11.26 -8.91 18.19
C GLY A 747 11.09 -7.72 17.25
N ALA A 748 11.64 -6.57 17.60
CA ALA A 748 11.62 -5.39 16.74
C ALA A 748 12.38 -5.61 15.43
N LEU A 749 13.55 -6.24 15.51
CA LEU A 749 14.36 -6.63 14.36
C LEU A 749 13.63 -7.64 13.47
N SER A 750 12.94 -8.61 14.07
CA SER A 750 12.08 -9.54 13.33
C SER A 750 10.96 -8.80 12.60
N ASP A 751 10.27 -7.84 13.23
CA ASP A 751 9.25 -7.05 12.55
C ASP A 751 9.82 -6.20 11.40
N ALA A 752 11.02 -5.64 11.56
CA ALA A 752 11.70 -4.87 10.52
C ALA A 752 12.07 -5.76 9.31
N LEU A 753 12.56 -6.99 9.56
CA LEU A 753 12.79 -8.01 8.53
C LEU A 753 11.50 -8.44 7.81
N LEU A 754 10.34 -8.31 8.44
CA LEU A 754 9.04 -8.55 7.83
C LEU A 754 8.43 -7.32 7.13
N GLY A 755 9.05 -6.14 7.25
CA GLY A 755 8.51 -4.87 6.75
C GLY A 755 7.33 -4.33 7.58
N LEU A 756 7.13 -4.84 8.79
CA LEU A 756 6.09 -4.41 9.74
C LEU A 756 6.53 -3.24 10.63
N ARG A 757 7.85 -2.97 10.68
CA ARG A 757 8.48 -1.90 11.45
C ARG A 757 9.55 -1.22 10.58
N ARG A 758 9.84 0.06 10.85
CA ARG A 758 10.92 0.79 10.16
C ARG A 758 12.27 0.47 10.80
N TRP A 759 13.33 0.49 9.99
CA TRP A 759 14.70 0.25 10.47
C TRP A 759 15.29 1.41 11.31
N ASP A 760 14.68 2.60 11.28
CA ASP A 760 15.04 3.75 12.13
C ASP A 760 14.25 3.80 13.45
N ALA A 761 13.41 2.80 13.74
CA ALA A 761 12.72 2.70 15.02
C ALA A 761 13.74 2.39 16.13
N PRO A 762 13.76 3.13 17.26
CA PRO A 762 14.82 3.02 18.26
C PRO A 762 15.07 1.59 18.76
N GLU A 763 14.00 0.83 18.95
CA GLU A 763 14.06 -0.55 19.43
C GLU A 763 14.55 -1.56 18.37
N VAL A 764 14.45 -1.23 17.07
CA VAL A 764 15.13 -2.03 16.01
C VAL A 764 16.62 -1.79 16.07
N VAL A 765 17.04 -0.52 16.21
CA VAL A 765 18.45 -0.18 16.29
C VAL A 765 19.07 -0.73 17.59
N GLU A 766 18.34 -0.74 18.70
CA GLU A 766 18.76 -1.39 19.95
C GLU A 766 19.02 -2.90 19.77
N GLU A 767 18.09 -3.64 19.16
CA GLU A 767 18.28 -5.07 18.87
C GLU A 767 19.43 -5.31 17.88
N GLN A 768 19.63 -4.44 16.89
CA GLN A 768 20.80 -4.50 16.02
C GLN A 768 22.11 -4.23 16.78
N GLU A 769 22.16 -3.24 17.67
CA GLU A 769 23.36 -2.94 18.47
C GLU A 769 23.68 -4.02 19.50
N ILE A 770 22.67 -4.69 20.06
CA ILE A 770 22.89 -5.90 20.88
C ILE A 770 23.54 -6.99 20.02
N LEU A 771 23.05 -7.23 18.81
CA LEU A 771 23.48 -8.33 17.95
C LEU A 771 24.87 -8.11 17.32
N PHE A 772 25.19 -6.88 16.91
CA PHE A 772 26.49 -6.53 16.31
C PHE A 772 27.51 -5.99 17.32
N GLY A 773 27.08 -5.56 18.51
CA GLY A 773 27.91 -4.91 19.53
C GLY A 773 29.01 -5.79 20.13
N GLU A 774 29.91 -5.16 20.88
CA GLU A 774 31.09 -5.81 21.45
C GLU A 774 30.75 -6.83 22.55
N ASP A 775 29.60 -6.68 23.23
CA ASP A 775 29.14 -7.62 24.24
C ASP A 775 28.53 -8.89 23.62
N ARG A 776 29.42 -9.86 23.35
CA ARG A 776 29.05 -11.18 22.82
C ARG A 776 28.33 -12.08 23.84
N VAL A 777 28.25 -11.70 25.12
CA VAL A 777 27.40 -12.39 26.10
C VAL A 777 25.97 -11.90 25.94
N ARG A 778 25.75 -10.58 25.94
CA ARG A 778 24.43 -9.99 25.72
C ARG A 778 23.82 -10.36 24.36
N ALA A 779 24.64 -10.40 23.30
CA ALA A 779 24.21 -10.85 21.98
C ALA A 779 23.70 -12.31 21.99
N ARG A 780 24.35 -13.20 22.75
CA ARG A 780 23.98 -14.61 22.90
C ARG A 780 22.68 -14.77 23.68
N GLU A 781 22.55 -14.08 24.81
CA GLU A 781 21.30 -14.06 25.60
C GLU A 781 20.10 -13.65 24.74
N PHE A 782 20.26 -12.60 23.93
CA PHE A 782 19.22 -12.15 22.99
C PHE A 782 18.85 -13.22 21.95
N ILE A 783 19.83 -13.91 21.37
CA ILE A 783 19.59 -15.03 20.43
C ILE A 783 18.85 -16.19 21.12
N GLU A 784 19.19 -16.50 22.37
CA GLU A 784 18.54 -17.57 23.15
C GLU A 784 17.10 -17.23 23.51
N GLU A 785 16.86 -16.02 24.06
CA GLU A 785 15.52 -15.49 24.34
C GLU A 785 14.64 -15.47 23.08
N TRP A 786 15.21 -15.03 21.94
CA TRP A 786 14.53 -15.06 20.65
C TRP A 786 14.14 -16.47 20.22
N ARG A 787 15.06 -17.45 20.33
CA ARG A 787 14.81 -18.85 19.95
C ARG A 787 13.73 -19.50 20.82
N GLU A 788 13.69 -19.17 22.12
CA GLU A 788 12.61 -19.60 22.99
C GLU A 788 11.25 -19.01 22.59
N ASN A 789 11.21 -17.70 22.32
CA ASN A 789 10.00 -17.02 21.84
C ASN A 789 9.50 -17.60 20.51
N ALA A 790 10.42 -17.81 19.56
CA ALA A 790 10.16 -18.44 18.27
C ALA A 790 9.60 -19.86 18.43
N THR A 791 10.15 -20.64 19.36
CA THR A 791 9.66 -21.98 19.70
C THR A 791 8.23 -21.95 20.25
N ARG A 792 7.94 -21.06 21.21
CA ARG A 792 6.59 -20.87 21.77
C ARG A 792 5.58 -20.46 20.69
N ALA A 793 5.96 -19.53 19.81
CA ALA A 793 5.13 -19.06 18.72
C ALA A 793 4.85 -20.16 17.68
N ALA A 794 5.86 -20.93 17.29
CA ALA A 794 5.73 -22.04 16.34
C ALA A 794 4.74 -23.11 16.84
N LYS A 795 4.84 -23.55 18.10
CA LYS A 795 3.89 -24.50 18.72
C LYS A 795 2.44 -23.99 18.67
N LYS A 796 2.23 -22.75 19.12
CA LYS A 796 0.91 -22.08 19.14
C LYS A 796 0.33 -22.00 17.73
N ALA A 797 1.11 -21.56 16.75
CA ALA A 797 0.69 -21.44 15.36
C ALA A 797 0.37 -22.81 14.72
N PHE A 798 1.18 -23.82 15.01
CA PHE A 798 0.99 -25.18 14.50
C PHE A 798 -0.32 -25.81 14.99
N GLU A 799 -0.62 -25.70 16.29
CA GLU A 799 -1.88 -26.22 16.85
C GLU A 799 -3.12 -25.52 16.30
N ILE A 800 -3.03 -24.20 16.04
CA ILE A 800 -4.10 -23.45 15.37
C ILE A 800 -4.23 -23.86 13.91
N GLY A 801 -3.11 -24.03 13.21
CA GLY A 801 -3.04 -24.43 11.80
C GLY A 801 -3.64 -25.82 11.58
N LYS A 802 -3.21 -26.81 12.38
CA LYS A 802 -3.74 -28.18 12.41
C LYS A 802 -5.26 -28.20 12.61
N LYS A 803 -5.78 -27.56 13.65
CA LYS A 803 -7.24 -27.50 13.92
C LYS A 803 -8.01 -26.79 12.80
N THR A 804 -7.41 -25.76 12.19
CA THR A 804 -8.04 -25.01 11.10
C THR A 804 -8.07 -25.82 9.80
N GLU A 805 -6.99 -26.53 9.48
CA GLU A 805 -6.88 -27.45 8.35
C GLU A 805 -7.92 -28.57 8.49
N MET A 806 -7.95 -29.28 9.62
CA MET A 806 -8.89 -30.39 9.86
C MET A 806 -10.35 -29.95 9.69
N ARG A 807 -10.69 -28.78 10.25
CA ARG A 807 -12.05 -28.21 10.16
C ARG A 807 -12.45 -27.84 8.73
N ILE A 808 -11.51 -27.38 7.91
CA ILE A 808 -11.80 -26.83 6.57
C ILE A 808 -11.79 -27.93 5.50
N PHE A 809 -10.87 -28.89 5.59
CA PHE A 809 -10.77 -29.99 4.62
C PHE A 809 -11.61 -31.22 5.02
N GLY A 810 -12.10 -31.30 6.25
CA GLY A 810 -13.01 -32.37 6.67
C GLY A 810 -12.35 -33.73 6.53
N SER A 811 -12.96 -34.64 5.77
CA SER A 811 -12.38 -35.96 5.43
C SER A 811 -11.02 -35.88 4.75
N ASP A 812 -10.81 -34.84 3.92
CA ASP A 812 -9.67 -34.72 3.01
C ASP A 812 -8.46 -34.05 3.68
N SER A 813 -8.57 -33.78 4.99
CA SER A 813 -7.50 -33.33 5.86
C SER A 813 -6.31 -34.31 5.84
N TYR A 814 -5.10 -33.75 5.78
CA TYR A 814 -3.85 -34.50 5.96
C TYR A 814 -3.84 -35.34 7.25
N TRP A 815 -4.50 -34.86 8.30
CA TRP A 815 -4.51 -35.48 9.64
C TRP A 815 -5.42 -36.70 9.78
N ASN A 816 -6.30 -36.98 8.82
CA ASN A 816 -7.15 -38.17 8.87
C ASN A 816 -6.50 -39.39 8.18
N GLY A 817 -5.47 -39.16 7.37
CA GLY A 817 -4.69 -40.22 6.70
C GLY A 817 -3.44 -40.66 7.47
N LYS A 818 -3.26 -40.15 8.69
CA LYS A 818 -2.15 -40.45 9.62
C LYS A 818 -2.69 -41.15 10.87
#